data_AF-A0A2P9CXP6-F1
#
_entry.id   AF-A0A2P9CXP6-F1
#
_cell.length_a   1.000
_cell.length_b   1.000
_cell.length_c   1.000
_cell.angle_alpha   90.00
_cell.angle_beta   90.00
_cell.angle_gamma   90.00
#
_symmetry.space_group_name_H-M   'P 1'
#
loop_
_entity.id
_entity.type
_entity.pdbx_description
1 polymer ?
#
loop_
_entity_poly.entity_id
_entity_poly.type
_entity_poly.pdbx_seq_one_letter_code
_entity_poly.pdbx_strand_id
1 'polypeptide(L)'
;MNMCLFSFYSLLYVVLCTYVLGISENHYYNENISDEQLNERSRTLNDNNNDNNNRNDEISFANEIVRFIENNKDDKEDKNVKIISRPVQNTLNRITGSSFLNIKKYGRKAEYLNRSSFVQRSPVSGCQSKRMEPKWVCENKGNNNICIPDRRIQLCIKPLATIKNSRSEKADSDLLKDTLYASAMYETDLLWKKYGLRRFDNFCDDVKNSYVDYKNVIYGTDIDKNGISALVETALKRFFKEDSTVLNPDAWWAKHGKGLWKSMIRPYESFGCKKPDENEPQVNRWLKEWGKYNCKLMKEKEKFVINECSVNKKKTDCSNSCNNECFNYRNLISRQKYEFTRLANKYIQVIKYSIFKRKLAQPDNAIDFIKVNCSECKDIDFKTLFEFEYGKYEEKCVCQSYIDLRIQFKDQDICSFDPEIDSASNKKKFCLEKPEFKPWQCDKNAFEKFHNEGVCVSPRRQTFCLGNLKYISRDNIYNVHNTQLLMEIIMASKQEGKLLWKKHGLILDNDHACNYINDSYVDYKDVVIGNDLWNDRQSVKVQINLNKIFERNFSYKVGSNKLFKTIKELKTVWWILNRNKIWESLKCGIDEADPRGNSCERIDDLEYVPQFYRWFAQWAHYFCREKEDWEFKLGETCIDTTGKSLCNKETCKNVCTDMNYWIYSRKIAYNIQSSKYYKVRNSFSRAKDKDVSIFLKENTNSCSNIDFTKIFGELDRMFKEKCPCIDIKALEKKNAERLYLEANIGEGRYIDDDDEEDEEPQEYQNYVNVTSGNIDTKSNTKEMVKNKDQKQHQTKGATQSSESLALRD
;
A
#
# COMPACT_ATOMS: atom_id res chain seq x y z
N MET A 1 5.84 49.08 45.39
CA MET A 1 5.85 49.17 43.92
C MET A 1 6.65 48.06 43.21
N ASN A 2 7.64 47.41 43.85
CA ASN A 2 8.43 46.33 43.22
C ASN A 2 7.99 44.88 43.54
N MET A 3 6.90 44.67 44.30
CA MET A 3 6.36 43.31 44.55
C MET A 3 5.12 42.96 43.71
N CYS A 4 4.42 43.93 43.11
CA CYS A 4 3.32 43.65 42.18
C CYS A 4 3.81 43.37 40.75
N LEU A 5 5.02 43.82 40.40
CA LEU A 5 5.65 43.53 39.10
C LEU A 5 6.07 42.06 38.99
N PHE A 6 6.52 41.42 40.07
CA PHE A 6 6.90 40.00 40.04
C PHE A 6 5.70 39.06 39.86
N SER A 7 4.53 39.39 40.43
CA SER A 7 3.31 38.61 40.26
C SER A 7 2.68 38.78 38.87
N PHE A 8 2.82 39.96 38.25
CA PHE A 8 2.40 40.18 36.87
C PHE A 8 3.32 39.50 35.86
N TYR A 9 4.64 39.53 36.07
CA TYR A 9 5.59 38.81 35.20
C TYR A 9 5.49 37.29 35.35
N SER A 10 5.18 36.76 36.54
CA SER A 10 4.98 35.31 36.71
C SER A 10 3.66 34.81 36.11
N LEU A 11 2.60 35.64 36.06
CA LEU A 11 1.37 35.31 35.32
C LEU A 11 1.53 35.50 33.81
N LEU A 12 2.30 36.51 33.35
CA LEU A 12 2.61 36.67 31.93
C LEU A 12 3.51 35.52 31.43
N TYR A 13 4.45 35.03 32.25
CA TYR A 13 5.32 33.90 31.92
C TYR A 13 4.55 32.58 31.89
N VAL A 14 3.54 32.38 32.74
CA VAL A 14 2.67 31.19 32.68
C VAL A 14 1.70 31.26 31.49
N VAL A 15 1.19 32.45 31.13
CA VAL A 15 0.33 32.64 29.95
C VAL A 15 1.15 32.57 28.63
N LEU A 16 2.39 33.05 28.61
CA LEU A 16 3.31 32.93 27.47
C LEU A 16 3.91 31.52 27.33
N CYS A 17 4.17 30.80 28.43
CA CYS A 17 4.61 29.39 28.36
C CYS A 17 3.48 28.41 28.03
N THR A 18 2.20 28.80 28.17
CA THR A 18 1.07 28.03 27.61
C THR A 18 0.74 28.37 26.15
N TYR A 19 1.39 29.38 25.56
CA TYR A 19 1.19 29.80 24.17
C TYR A 19 2.43 29.60 23.26
N VAL A 20 3.60 29.18 23.79
CA VAL A 20 4.87 29.16 23.04
C VAL A 20 5.63 27.81 23.06
N LEU A 21 5.04 26.70 23.53
CA LEU A 21 5.60 25.36 23.28
C LEU A 21 4.56 24.42 22.65
N GLY A 22 4.40 24.59 21.34
CA GLY A 22 3.65 23.73 20.44
C GLY A 22 4.21 23.85 19.03
N ILE A 23 5.54 23.72 18.89
CA ILE A 23 6.20 23.53 17.60
C ILE A 23 6.08 22.04 17.25
N SER A 24 5.24 21.73 16.27
CA SER A 24 5.63 20.84 15.18
C SER A 24 5.26 21.57 13.90
N GLU A 25 6.27 22.15 13.26
CA GLU A 25 6.19 22.80 11.96
C GLU A 25 5.69 21.81 10.90
N ASN A 26 4.70 22.23 10.12
CA ASN A 26 4.53 21.79 8.75
C ASN A 26 3.99 22.99 7.97
N HIS A 27 4.92 23.83 7.53
CA HIS A 27 4.70 24.82 6.49
C HIS A 27 4.78 24.11 5.14
N TYR A 28 3.67 24.08 4.38
CA TYR A 28 3.76 24.06 2.92
C TYR A 28 2.74 25.03 2.34
N TYR A 29 3.25 25.90 1.49
CA TYR A 29 2.54 26.93 0.74
C TYR A 29 1.50 26.31 -0.20
N ASN A 30 0.29 26.88 -0.18
CA ASN A 30 -0.66 26.84 -1.29
C ASN A 30 -0.35 28.03 -2.21
N GLU A 31 -0.08 27.78 -3.48
CA GLU A 31 -0.33 28.74 -4.56
C GLU A 31 -1.30 28.13 -5.58
N ASN A 32 -2.32 28.93 -5.90
CA ASN A 32 -3.48 28.62 -6.73
C ASN A 32 -3.11 28.43 -8.20
N ILE A 33 -3.63 27.40 -8.90
CA ILE A 33 -3.99 27.45 -10.33
C ILE A 33 -5.26 26.61 -10.57
N SER A 34 -6.12 27.16 -11.44
CA SER A 34 -7.53 26.89 -11.76
C SER A 34 -7.90 25.52 -12.33
N ASP A 35 -9.05 25.01 -11.87
CA ASP A 35 -9.88 24.00 -12.54
C ASP A 35 -10.60 24.61 -13.76
N GLU A 36 -10.10 24.37 -14.96
CA GLU A 36 -10.93 24.36 -16.17
C GLU A 36 -10.36 23.34 -17.17
N GLN A 37 -11.22 22.51 -17.74
CA GLN A 37 -10.98 21.51 -18.81
C GLN A 37 -10.64 20.06 -18.40
N LEU A 38 -11.60 19.35 -17.78
CA LEU A 38 -11.77 17.90 -18.01
C LEU A 38 -13.27 17.55 -18.04
N ASN A 39 -13.95 17.98 -19.10
CA ASN A 39 -15.27 17.45 -19.42
C ASN A 39 -15.44 17.34 -20.93
N GLU A 40 -14.67 16.46 -21.56
CA GLU A 40 -14.99 15.95 -22.89
C GLU A 40 -14.35 14.56 -23.11
N ARG A 41 -15.10 13.68 -23.77
CA ARG A 41 -14.77 12.29 -24.16
C ARG A 41 -15.08 11.18 -23.15
N SER A 42 -16.37 11.08 -22.83
CA SER A 42 -17.08 9.80 -22.95
C SER A 42 -17.92 9.81 -24.22
N ARG A 43 -17.48 9.14 -25.29
CA ARG A 43 -18.32 8.53 -26.35
C ARG A 43 -17.42 7.87 -27.40
N THR A 44 -17.93 6.74 -27.91
CA THR A 44 -17.40 5.76 -28.88
C THR A 44 -16.54 4.65 -28.28
N LEU A 45 -16.77 3.35 -28.53
CA LEU A 45 -17.82 2.61 -29.26
C LEU A 45 -17.78 1.16 -28.73
N ASN A 46 -18.92 0.49 -28.82
CA ASN A 46 -19.08 -0.95 -28.59
C ASN A 46 -18.62 -1.76 -29.82
N ASP A 47 -18.31 -3.03 -29.53
CA ASP A 47 -18.41 -4.25 -30.36
C ASP A 47 -17.21 -4.79 -31.18
N ASN A 48 -16.96 -6.07 -30.85
CA ASN A 48 -16.53 -7.22 -31.67
C ASN A 48 -15.06 -7.69 -31.70
N ASN A 49 -14.90 -8.83 -31.00
CA ASN A 49 -14.27 -10.10 -31.37
C ASN A 49 -12.74 -10.31 -31.38
N ASN A 50 -12.40 -11.39 -30.66
CA ASN A 50 -11.31 -12.35 -30.83
C ASN A 50 -9.91 -11.82 -31.11
N ASP A 51 -9.01 -12.03 -30.13
CA ASP A 51 -7.78 -12.78 -30.43
C ASP A 51 -7.15 -13.38 -29.18
N ASN A 52 -6.67 -14.61 -29.36
CA ASN A 52 -5.86 -15.39 -28.43
C ASN A 52 -4.60 -14.63 -28.01
N ASN A 53 -4.28 -14.58 -26.73
CA ASN A 53 -2.90 -14.43 -26.26
C ASN A 53 -2.71 -15.00 -24.85
N ASN A 54 -2.32 -16.27 -24.80
CA ASN A 54 -1.71 -16.94 -23.65
C ASN A 54 -0.32 -16.32 -23.39
N ARG A 55 -0.25 -15.29 -22.54
CA ARG A 55 0.99 -14.87 -21.84
C ARG A 55 0.77 -14.01 -20.59
N ASN A 56 -0.48 -13.80 -20.16
CA ASN A 56 -0.83 -12.94 -19.02
C ASN A 56 -1.26 -13.69 -17.74
N ASP A 57 -1.21 -15.01 -17.72
CA ASP A 57 -1.85 -15.80 -16.66
C ASP A 57 -1.00 -15.98 -15.38
N GLU A 58 0.32 -15.86 -15.45
CA GLU A 58 1.20 -16.07 -14.27
C GLU A 58 1.20 -14.88 -13.31
N ILE A 59 1.19 -13.66 -13.86
CA ILE A 59 1.00 -12.43 -13.08
C ILE A 59 -0.43 -12.35 -12.55
N SER A 60 -1.42 -12.92 -13.25
CA SER A 60 -2.81 -12.96 -12.78
C SER A 60 -2.98 -13.80 -11.52
N PHE A 61 -2.34 -14.98 -11.45
CA PHE A 61 -2.41 -15.85 -10.27
C PHE A 61 -1.63 -15.29 -9.08
N ALA A 62 -0.41 -14.76 -9.33
CA ALA A 62 0.34 -14.05 -8.30
C ALA A 62 -0.45 -12.83 -7.81
N ASN A 63 -1.04 -12.02 -8.71
CA ASN A 63 -1.95 -10.91 -8.38
C ASN A 63 -3.25 -11.37 -7.70
N GLU A 64 -3.69 -12.61 -7.89
CA GLU A 64 -4.83 -13.20 -7.21
C GLU A 64 -4.45 -13.58 -5.78
N ILE A 65 -3.25 -14.15 -5.54
CA ILE A 65 -2.67 -14.40 -4.21
C ILE A 65 -2.21 -13.10 -3.50
N VAL A 66 -1.84 -12.08 -4.26
CA VAL A 66 -1.44 -10.74 -3.81
C VAL A 66 -2.69 -9.90 -3.51
N ARG A 67 -3.75 -9.91 -4.34
CA ARG A 67 -5.09 -9.39 -3.95
C ARG A 67 -5.74 -10.20 -2.83
N PHE A 68 -5.39 -11.48 -2.73
CA PHE A 68 -5.69 -12.28 -1.56
C PHE A 68 -4.96 -11.59 -0.41
N ILE A 69 -3.64 -11.64 -0.29
CA ILE A 69 -2.85 -11.20 0.89
C ILE A 69 -2.89 -9.67 1.20
N GLU A 70 -3.01 -8.78 0.22
CA GLU A 70 -2.74 -7.33 0.34
C GLU A 70 -3.97 -6.42 0.36
N ASN A 71 -5.18 -6.94 0.15
CA ASN A 71 -6.42 -6.21 0.51
C ASN A 71 -6.58 -6.02 2.05
N ASN A 72 -5.47 -6.11 2.80
CA ASN A 72 -5.35 -5.98 4.24
C ASN A 72 -4.51 -4.77 4.70
N LYS A 73 -4.01 -3.91 3.80
CA LYS A 73 -3.43 -2.60 4.18
C LYS A 73 -3.75 -1.49 3.18
N ASP A 74 -4.47 -0.50 3.69
CA ASP A 74 -4.69 0.86 3.21
C ASP A 74 -5.56 1.15 1.96
N ASP A 75 -6.80 1.54 2.27
CA ASP A 75 -7.33 2.87 1.96
C ASP A 75 -6.29 3.89 1.42
N LYS A 76 -6.16 3.99 0.10
CA LYS A 76 -6.52 5.20 -0.68
C LYS A 76 -6.15 5.04 -2.16
N GLU A 77 -7.19 5.18 -2.98
CA GLU A 77 -7.20 5.56 -4.40
C GLU A 77 -6.46 4.65 -5.40
N ASP A 78 -7.24 3.81 -6.10
CA ASP A 78 -7.60 4.25 -7.45
C ASP A 78 -9.01 3.80 -7.86
N LYS A 79 -9.65 4.72 -8.57
CA LYS A 79 -10.99 4.66 -9.14
C LYS A 79 -10.95 3.73 -10.36
N ASN A 80 -12.11 3.12 -10.65
CA ASN A 80 -12.42 2.36 -11.88
C ASN A 80 -12.11 0.85 -11.85
N VAL A 81 -12.90 0.10 -11.10
CA VAL A 81 -13.27 -1.28 -11.50
C VAL A 81 -14.76 -1.29 -11.82
N LYS A 82 -15.10 -1.44 -13.11
CA LYS A 82 -16.44 -1.84 -13.53
C LYS A 82 -16.70 -3.24 -12.98
N ILE A 83 -17.52 -3.33 -11.93
CA ILE A 83 -18.06 -4.59 -11.45
C ILE A 83 -18.96 -5.15 -12.55
N ILE A 84 -18.47 -6.15 -13.30
CA ILE A 84 -19.34 -7.05 -14.04
C ILE A 84 -20.01 -7.94 -13.00
N SER A 85 -21.15 -7.50 -12.46
CA SER A 85 -22.01 -8.33 -11.65
C SER A 85 -22.70 -9.34 -12.58
N ARG A 86 -22.16 -10.55 -12.70
CA ARG A 86 -22.99 -11.69 -13.10
C ARG A 86 -23.88 -12.03 -11.90
N PRO A 87 -25.20 -12.16 -12.07
CA PRO A 87 -26.10 -12.50 -10.98
C PRO A 87 -25.82 -13.94 -10.54
N VAL A 88 -25.37 -14.13 -9.31
CA VAL A 88 -25.43 -15.45 -8.67
C VAL A 88 -26.90 -15.69 -8.35
N GLN A 89 -27.49 -16.60 -9.10
CA GLN A 89 -28.87 -17.05 -9.00
C GLN A 89 -29.19 -17.48 -7.56
N ASN A 90 -30.37 -17.06 -7.11
CA ASN A 90 -31.05 -17.45 -5.88
C ASN A 90 -30.75 -18.87 -5.37
N THR A 91 -30.32 -18.99 -4.12
CA THR A 91 -30.69 -20.14 -3.27
C THR A 91 -30.98 -19.65 -1.85
N LEU A 92 -32.11 -18.96 -1.70
CA LEU A 92 -32.70 -18.65 -0.39
C LEU A 92 -34.22 -18.88 -0.45
N ASN A 93 -34.60 -20.06 -0.94
CA ASN A 93 -35.94 -20.60 -0.78
C ASN A 93 -35.87 -21.89 0.06
N ARG A 94 -36.74 -21.91 1.08
CA ARG A 94 -36.99 -22.97 2.09
C ARG A 94 -36.05 -23.02 3.29
N ILE A 95 -36.26 -22.10 4.23
CA ILE A 95 -36.29 -22.48 5.65
C ILE A 95 -37.77 -22.56 6.07
N THR A 96 -38.38 -23.70 5.78
CA THR A 96 -39.64 -24.14 6.40
C THR A 96 -39.31 -24.61 7.81
N GLY A 97 -39.25 -23.68 8.77
CA GLY A 97 -38.95 -24.02 10.17
C GLY A 97 -39.21 -22.94 11.22
N SER A 98 -39.35 -21.66 10.85
CA SER A 98 -39.54 -20.56 11.81
C SER A 98 -40.92 -19.88 11.78
N SER A 99 -41.85 -20.41 10.97
CA SER A 99 -43.20 -19.87 10.77
C SER A 99 -44.02 -19.72 12.07
N PHE A 100 -43.79 -20.58 13.06
CA PHE A 100 -44.64 -20.66 14.26
C PHE A 100 -44.22 -19.78 15.45
N LEU A 101 -42.99 -19.26 15.52
CA LEU A 101 -42.49 -18.58 16.73
C LEU A 101 -42.93 -17.12 16.85
N ASN A 102 -43.06 -16.37 15.75
CA ASN A 102 -43.39 -14.93 15.82
C ASN A 102 -44.89 -14.61 15.83
N ILE A 103 -45.75 -15.54 15.40
CA ILE A 103 -47.21 -15.40 15.57
C ILE A 103 -47.59 -15.48 17.06
N LYS A 104 -46.86 -16.27 17.87
CA LYS A 104 -47.03 -16.33 19.34
C LYS A 104 -46.62 -15.05 20.06
N LYS A 105 -45.59 -14.31 19.60
CA LYS A 105 -45.09 -13.08 20.26
C LYS A 105 -46.06 -11.90 20.15
N TYR A 106 -46.78 -11.77 19.03
CA TYR A 106 -47.64 -10.60 18.76
C TYR A 106 -49.14 -10.92 18.57
N GLY A 107 -49.55 -12.18 18.49
CA GLY A 107 -50.94 -12.65 18.59
C GLY A 107 -51.94 -11.93 17.68
N ARG A 108 -53.17 -11.69 18.18
CA ARG A 108 -54.27 -10.99 17.48
C ARG A 108 -53.89 -9.60 16.93
N LYS A 109 -52.85 -8.94 17.46
CA LYS A 109 -52.40 -7.62 16.97
C LYS A 109 -51.83 -7.69 15.54
N ALA A 110 -51.28 -8.84 15.14
CA ALA A 110 -50.77 -9.07 13.79
C ALA A 110 -51.88 -9.20 12.74
N GLU A 111 -53.04 -9.77 13.10
CA GLU A 111 -54.19 -9.92 12.20
C GLU A 111 -54.83 -8.58 11.84
N TYR A 112 -54.86 -7.61 12.76
CA TYR A 112 -55.35 -6.26 12.49
C TYR A 112 -54.46 -5.51 11.47
N LEU A 113 -53.15 -5.71 11.47
CA LEU A 113 -52.22 -5.11 10.49
C LEU A 113 -52.30 -5.74 9.10
N ASN A 114 -52.61 -7.03 9.00
CA ASN A 114 -52.75 -7.72 7.71
C ASN A 114 -54.11 -7.48 7.05
N ARG A 115 -55.17 -7.21 7.84
CA ARG A 115 -56.53 -6.96 7.32
C ARG A 115 -56.83 -5.49 7.02
N SER A 116 -56.10 -4.56 7.63
CA SER A 116 -56.25 -3.15 7.29
C SER A 116 -55.34 -2.80 6.12
N SER A 117 -55.94 -2.43 5.00
CA SER A 117 -55.33 -1.60 3.96
C SER A 117 -54.92 -0.25 4.58
N PHE A 118 -53.87 -0.24 5.41
CA PHE A 118 -53.59 0.89 6.29
C PHE A 118 -52.75 1.95 5.58
N VAL A 119 -53.38 3.12 5.40
CA VAL A 119 -52.84 4.47 5.10
C VAL A 119 -51.34 4.48 4.80
N GLN A 120 -50.95 4.15 3.56
CA GLN A 120 -49.63 4.62 3.08
C GLN A 120 -49.71 6.14 3.11
N ARG A 121 -48.88 6.77 3.94
CA ARG A 121 -48.81 8.23 3.97
C ARG A 121 -48.34 8.70 2.61
N SER A 122 -48.78 9.89 2.22
CA SER A 122 -48.48 10.44 0.89
C SER A 122 -46.98 10.35 0.59
N PRO A 123 -46.59 9.82 -0.58
CA PRO A 123 -45.19 9.73 -0.95
C PRO A 123 -44.50 11.09 -0.87
N VAL A 124 -43.36 11.14 -0.19
CA VAL A 124 -42.55 12.34 -0.11
C VAL A 124 -41.60 12.39 -1.31
N SER A 125 -41.73 13.44 -2.11
CA SER A 125 -40.91 13.61 -3.32
C SER A 125 -39.42 13.56 -2.99
N GLY A 126 -38.69 12.72 -3.73
CA GLY A 126 -37.24 12.57 -3.58
C GLY A 126 -36.79 11.55 -2.54
N CYS A 127 -37.69 10.89 -1.81
CA CYS A 127 -37.36 9.78 -0.91
C CYS A 127 -37.68 8.41 -1.56
N GLN A 128 -36.67 7.56 -1.69
CA GLN A 128 -36.75 6.27 -2.39
C GLN A 128 -36.89 5.08 -1.43
N SER A 129 -37.28 3.92 -1.97
CA SER A 129 -37.31 2.64 -1.26
C SER A 129 -35.95 2.29 -0.64
N LYS A 130 -35.98 1.72 0.57
CA LYS A 130 -34.77 1.35 1.32
C LYS A 130 -34.11 0.12 0.72
N ARG A 131 -32.77 0.09 0.71
CA ARG A 131 -32.02 -1.11 0.36
C ARG A 131 -32.17 -2.16 1.47
N MET A 132 -32.27 -3.42 1.06
CA MET A 132 -32.55 -4.53 1.98
C MET A 132 -31.35 -4.89 2.86
N GLU A 133 -30.15 -4.91 2.28
CA GLU A 133 -28.92 -5.29 2.96
C GLU A 133 -28.36 -4.12 3.78
N PRO A 134 -28.08 -4.30 5.08
CA PRO A 134 -27.31 -3.33 5.85
C PRO A 134 -25.89 -3.21 5.29
N LYS A 135 -25.50 -1.99 4.92
CA LYS A 135 -24.17 -1.66 4.40
C LYS A 135 -23.63 -0.43 5.11
N TRP A 136 -22.32 -0.26 5.07
CA TRP A 136 -21.62 0.92 5.56
C TRP A 136 -20.82 1.50 4.40
N VAL A 137 -20.88 2.82 4.24
CA VAL A 137 -20.13 3.53 3.19
C VAL A 137 -19.06 4.36 3.85
N CYS A 138 -17.81 4.08 3.52
CA CYS A 138 -16.63 4.66 4.17
C CYS A 138 -15.82 5.62 3.27
N GLU A 139 -15.99 5.53 1.96
CA GLU A 139 -15.29 6.36 0.95
C GLU A 139 -15.90 7.76 0.87
N ASN A 140 -15.70 8.55 1.93
CA ASN A 140 -16.34 9.85 2.11
C ASN A 140 -15.29 10.93 2.43
N LYS A 141 -14.62 11.46 1.38
CA LYS A 141 -13.60 12.52 1.53
C LYS A 141 -14.09 13.75 2.32
N GLY A 142 -15.38 14.10 2.22
CA GLY A 142 -16.00 15.21 2.95
C GLY A 142 -16.29 14.96 4.45
N ASN A 143 -16.20 13.71 4.92
CA ASN A 143 -16.57 13.31 6.29
C ASN A 143 -15.38 12.74 7.09
N ASN A 144 -14.15 13.17 6.78
CA ASN A 144 -12.91 12.64 7.36
C ASN A 144 -12.79 11.09 7.25
N ASN A 145 -13.28 10.51 6.14
CA ASN A 145 -13.28 9.06 5.87
C ASN A 145 -13.99 8.21 6.94
N ILE A 146 -15.01 8.75 7.62
CA ILE A 146 -15.84 7.96 8.53
C ILE A 146 -16.81 7.07 7.75
N CYS A 147 -17.03 5.86 8.28
CA CYS A 147 -18.06 4.94 7.80
C CYS A 147 -19.45 5.36 8.28
N ILE A 148 -20.38 5.49 7.33
CA ILE A 148 -21.76 5.94 7.58
C ILE A 148 -22.70 4.78 7.28
N PRO A 149 -23.69 4.50 8.16
CA PRO A 149 -24.65 3.43 7.90
C PRO A 149 -25.51 3.80 6.70
N ASP A 150 -25.75 2.85 5.80
CA ASP A 150 -26.53 3.07 4.59
C ASP A 150 -27.96 3.56 4.90
N ARG A 151 -28.50 3.17 6.06
CA ARG A 151 -29.74 3.72 6.62
C ARG A 151 -29.71 5.25 6.75
N ARG A 152 -28.62 5.83 7.29
CA ARG A 152 -28.46 7.28 7.41
C ARG A 152 -28.31 7.93 6.03
N ILE A 153 -27.58 7.32 5.11
CA ILE A 153 -27.40 7.83 3.74
C ILE A 153 -28.74 7.92 3.01
N GLN A 154 -29.61 6.93 3.24
CA GLN A 154 -30.94 6.89 2.66
C GLN A 154 -32.00 7.67 3.47
N LEU A 155 -31.65 8.37 4.55
CA LEU A 155 -32.60 9.07 5.41
C LEU A 155 -33.43 10.08 4.59
N CYS A 156 -34.75 10.10 4.78
CA CYS A 156 -35.66 10.96 4.01
C CYS A 156 -35.56 12.45 4.39
N ILE A 157 -34.48 13.13 3.99
CA ILE A 157 -34.21 14.55 4.30
C ILE A 157 -34.27 15.48 3.09
N LYS A 158 -34.43 14.96 1.87
CA LYS A 158 -34.38 15.75 0.62
C LYS A 158 -35.32 16.97 0.59
N PRO A 159 -36.57 16.92 1.10
CA PRO A 159 -37.44 18.11 1.14
C PRO A 159 -36.87 19.28 1.94
N LEU A 160 -36.01 19.01 2.93
CA LEU A 160 -35.39 20.05 3.75
C LEU A 160 -34.31 20.83 2.97
N ALA A 161 -33.77 20.29 1.89
CA ALA A 161 -32.73 20.95 1.09
C ALA A 161 -33.24 22.21 0.37
N THR A 162 -34.55 22.31 0.16
CA THR A 162 -35.20 23.43 -0.55
C THR A 162 -36.01 24.33 0.37
N ILE A 163 -35.92 24.15 1.69
CA ILE A 163 -36.69 24.94 2.65
C ILE A 163 -36.20 26.39 2.65
N LYS A 164 -37.14 27.35 2.66
CA LYS A 164 -36.86 28.79 2.63
C LYS A 164 -37.67 29.51 3.70
N ASN A 165 -37.07 30.52 4.33
CA ASN A 165 -37.73 31.34 5.33
C ASN A 165 -38.66 32.38 4.68
N SER A 166 -39.74 32.73 5.38
CA SER A 166 -40.79 33.65 4.94
C SER A 166 -40.87 34.91 5.82
N ARG A 167 -39.82 35.15 6.62
CA ARG A 167 -39.64 36.24 7.62
C ARG A 167 -40.51 36.11 8.88
N SER A 168 -41.61 35.35 8.86
CA SER A 168 -42.44 35.05 10.03
C SER A 168 -41.95 33.80 10.76
N GLU A 169 -41.43 33.96 11.98
CA GLU A 169 -40.84 32.86 12.74
C GLU A 169 -41.84 31.75 13.07
N LYS A 170 -43.10 32.11 13.32
CA LYS A 170 -44.16 31.13 13.58
C LYS A 170 -44.48 30.32 12.33
N ALA A 171 -44.65 30.99 11.18
CA ALA A 171 -44.93 30.31 9.92
C ALA A 171 -43.75 29.43 9.47
N ASP A 172 -42.52 29.91 9.64
CA ASP A 172 -41.30 29.17 9.33
C ASP A 172 -41.13 27.95 10.28
N SER A 173 -41.41 28.11 11.58
CA SER A 173 -41.41 27.01 12.54
C SER A 173 -42.44 25.93 12.17
N ASP A 174 -43.64 26.32 11.75
CA ASP A 174 -44.70 25.41 11.33
C ASP A 174 -44.36 24.73 9.99
N LEU A 175 -43.76 25.46 9.05
CA LEU A 175 -43.28 24.91 7.77
C LEU A 175 -42.22 23.82 7.97
N LEU A 176 -41.23 24.07 8.84
CA LEU A 176 -40.20 23.09 9.16
C LEU A 176 -40.81 21.86 9.84
N LYS A 177 -41.80 22.06 10.71
CA LYS A 177 -42.53 20.97 11.38
C LYS A 177 -43.26 20.11 10.37
N ASP A 178 -44.07 20.70 9.51
CA ASP A 178 -44.86 19.94 8.55
C ASP A 178 -43.96 19.20 7.56
N THR A 179 -42.88 19.84 7.10
CA THR A 179 -41.90 19.23 6.20
C THR A 179 -41.16 18.06 6.88
N LEU A 180 -40.62 18.27 8.09
CA LEU A 180 -39.87 17.23 8.80
C LEU A 180 -40.79 16.07 9.22
N TYR A 181 -42.02 16.37 9.65
CA TYR A 181 -42.99 15.35 10.04
C TYR A 181 -43.34 14.47 8.85
N ALA A 182 -43.66 15.06 7.69
CA ALA A 182 -43.94 14.30 6.47
C ALA A 182 -42.76 13.38 6.10
N SER A 183 -41.54 13.93 6.09
CA SER A 183 -40.30 13.20 5.84
C SER A 183 -40.08 12.02 6.80
N ALA A 184 -40.16 12.26 8.11
CA ALA A 184 -39.87 11.25 9.14
C ALA A 184 -40.97 10.18 9.24
N MET A 185 -42.22 10.58 9.00
CA MET A 185 -43.33 9.65 8.93
C MET A 185 -43.20 8.74 7.70
N TYR A 186 -42.85 9.28 6.54
CA TYR A 186 -42.61 8.48 5.34
C TYR A 186 -41.37 7.60 5.44
N GLU A 187 -40.30 8.07 6.11
CA GLU A 187 -39.14 7.26 6.48
C GLU A 187 -39.57 5.98 7.22
N THR A 188 -40.49 6.11 8.17
CA THR A 188 -41.00 4.99 8.95
C THR A 188 -41.76 4.01 8.05
N ASP A 189 -42.60 4.50 7.14
CA ASP A 189 -43.34 3.67 6.19
C ASP A 189 -42.38 2.90 5.25
N LEU A 190 -41.29 3.54 4.81
CA LEU A 190 -40.25 2.93 4.00
C LEU A 190 -39.46 1.85 4.76
N LEU A 191 -39.16 2.08 6.04
CA LEU A 191 -38.54 1.07 6.92
C LEU A 191 -39.50 -0.09 7.20
N TRP A 192 -40.80 0.18 7.34
CA TRP A 192 -41.81 -0.86 7.48
C TRP A 192 -41.87 -1.74 6.23
N LYS A 193 -41.83 -1.14 5.03
CA LYS A 193 -41.72 -1.89 3.76
C LYS A 193 -40.46 -2.76 3.70
N LYS A 194 -39.34 -2.33 4.30
CA LYS A 194 -38.08 -3.10 4.36
C LYS A 194 -38.13 -4.31 5.29
N TYR A 195 -38.71 -4.17 6.47
CA TYR A 195 -38.62 -5.20 7.52
C TYR A 195 -39.91 -5.97 7.74
N GLY A 196 -41.05 -5.28 7.67
CA GLY A 196 -42.37 -5.76 8.05
C GLY A 196 -42.42 -6.27 9.50
N LEU A 197 -43.53 -6.93 9.83
CA LEU A 197 -43.74 -7.49 11.16
C LEU A 197 -42.75 -8.62 11.50
N ARG A 198 -42.28 -9.38 10.50
CA ARG A 198 -41.36 -10.51 10.71
C ARG A 198 -40.03 -10.09 11.34
N ARG A 199 -39.58 -8.86 11.06
CA ARG A 199 -38.33 -8.28 11.57
C ARG A 199 -38.61 -6.99 12.35
N PHE A 200 -39.69 -7.00 13.16
CA PHE A 200 -40.13 -5.82 13.93
C PHE A 200 -39.04 -5.22 14.81
N ASP A 201 -38.20 -6.04 15.45
CA ASP A 201 -37.15 -5.53 16.32
C ASP A 201 -36.11 -4.72 15.52
N ASN A 202 -35.74 -5.17 14.30
CA ASN A 202 -34.87 -4.42 13.39
C ASN A 202 -35.55 -3.14 12.86
N PHE A 203 -36.84 -3.23 12.53
CA PHE A 203 -37.63 -2.06 12.16
C PHE A 203 -37.59 -1.00 13.26
N CYS A 204 -37.86 -1.40 14.50
CA CYS A 204 -37.90 -0.49 15.63
C CYS A 204 -36.53 0.16 15.88
N ASP A 205 -35.43 -0.58 15.73
CA ASP A 205 -34.09 -0.02 15.91
C ASP A 205 -33.70 0.97 14.81
N ASP A 206 -34.01 0.68 13.54
CA ASP A 206 -33.79 1.63 12.44
C ASP A 206 -34.65 2.90 12.62
N VAL A 207 -35.88 2.77 13.11
CA VAL A 207 -36.75 3.93 13.41
C VAL A 207 -36.19 4.78 14.54
N LYS A 208 -35.68 4.15 15.62
CA LYS A 208 -34.99 4.86 16.72
C LYS A 208 -33.76 5.60 16.20
N ASN A 209 -32.89 4.92 15.45
CA ASN A 209 -31.67 5.53 14.93
C ASN A 209 -31.99 6.67 13.96
N SER A 210 -32.96 6.49 13.05
CA SER A 210 -33.40 7.55 12.13
C SER A 210 -34.03 8.74 12.87
N TYR A 211 -34.81 8.51 13.93
CA TYR A 211 -35.37 9.59 14.75
C TYR A 211 -34.27 10.47 15.38
N VAL A 212 -33.24 9.86 15.97
CA VAL A 212 -32.15 10.63 16.58
C VAL A 212 -31.23 11.23 15.50
N ASP A 213 -31.09 10.61 14.34
CA ASP A 213 -30.36 11.23 13.22
C ASP A 213 -31.10 12.49 12.70
N TYR A 214 -32.44 12.52 12.67
CA TYR A 214 -33.18 13.76 12.40
C TYR A 214 -32.84 14.86 13.43
N LYS A 215 -32.67 14.51 14.71
CA LYS A 215 -32.20 15.46 15.74
C LYS A 215 -30.83 16.03 15.34
N ASN A 216 -29.88 15.15 15.00
CA ASN A 216 -28.53 15.58 14.63
C ASN A 216 -28.53 16.46 13.37
N VAL A 217 -29.37 16.17 12.37
CA VAL A 217 -29.55 17.00 11.17
C VAL A 217 -30.07 18.38 11.54
N ILE A 218 -31.10 18.47 12.39
CA ILE A 218 -31.67 19.75 12.86
C ILE A 218 -30.65 20.58 13.65
N TYR A 219 -29.86 19.93 14.51
CA TYR A 219 -28.83 20.61 15.31
C TYR A 219 -27.57 20.97 14.51
N GLY A 220 -27.46 20.55 13.25
CA GLY A 220 -26.23 20.69 12.46
C GLY A 220 -25.04 19.85 12.97
N THR A 221 -25.29 18.93 13.91
CA THR A 221 -24.27 18.07 14.55
C THR A 221 -24.11 16.72 13.86
N ASP A 222 -24.91 16.46 12.82
CA ASP A 222 -24.83 15.24 12.03
C ASP A 222 -23.47 15.08 11.35
N ILE A 223 -22.93 13.87 11.40
CA ILE A 223 -21.59 13.55 10.88
C ILE A 223 -21.60 13.37 9.35
N ASP A 224 -22.74 13.06 8.72
CA ASP A 224 -22.82 12.95 7.26
C ASP A 224 -22.95 14.34 6.61
N LYS A 225 -21.87 14.78 5.97
CA LYS A 225 -21.75 16.06 5.24
C LYS A 225 -21.69 15.87 3.73
N ASN A 226 -22.14 14.74 3.18
CA ASN A 226 -22.07 14.46 1.74
C ASN A 226 -23.40 14.64 1.01
N GLY A 227 -23.32 14.97 -0.29
CA GLY A 227 -24.45 14.99 -1.21
C GLY A 227 -25.64 15.81 -0.68
N ILE A 228 -26.80 15.16 -0.53
CA ILE A 228 -28.02 15.81 -0.05
C ILE A 228 -27.90 16.32 1.39
N SER A 229 -27.11 15.66 2.25
CA SER A 229 -26.93 16.07 3.65
C SER A 229 -26.24 17.44 3.73
N ALA A 230 -25.25 17.70 2.87
CA ALA A 230 -24.57 19.00 2.78
C ALA A 230 -25.54 20.13 2.39
N LEU A 231 -26.43 19.85 1.42
CA LEU A 231 -27.42 20.81 0.95
C LEU A 231 -28.46 21.11 2.05
N VAL A 232 -28.93 20.06 2.73
CA VAL A 232 -29.86 20.19 3.87
C VAL A 232 -29.24 21.01 5.00
N GLU A 233 -27.99 20.73 5.37
CA GLU A 233 -27.31 21.50 6.42
C GLU A 233 -27.17 22.97 6.02
N THR A 234 -26.78 23.25 4.78
CA THR A 234 -26.66 24.62 4.28
C THR A 234 -28.02 25.34 4.29
N ALA A 235 -29.09 24.65 3.89
CA ALA A 235 -30.44 25.19 3.93
C ALA A 235 -30.90 25.48 5.37
N LEU A 236 -30.70 24.53 6.29
CA LEU A 236 -31.08 24.67 7.69
C LEU A 236 -30.29 25.77 8.41
N LYS A 237 -28.99 25.91 8.14
CA LYS A 237 -28.16 27.02 8.67
C LYS A 237 -28.69 28.39 8.27
N ARG A 238 -29.20 28.53 7.04
CA ARG A 238 -29.84 29.77 6.56
C ARG A 238 -31.26 29.95 7.08
N PHE A 239 -31.93 28.84 7.39
CA PHE A 239 -33.32 28.83 7.82
C PHE A 239 -33.48 29.21 9.30
N PHE A 240 -32.62 28.68 10.16
CA PHE A 240 -32.59 29.02 11.59
C PHE A 240 -32.02 30.42 11.84
N LYS A 241 -32.44 31.03 12.96
CA LYS A 241 -31.96 32.34 13.42
C LYS A 241 -31.32 32.19 14.80
N GLU A 242 -30.08 32.62 14.96
CA GLU A 242 -29.26 32.38 16.17
C GLU A 242 -29.92 32.91 17.46
N ASP A 243 -30.56 34.09 17.41
CA ASP A 243 -31.17 34.73 18.59
C ASP A 243 -32.68 34.46 18.76
N SER A 244 -33.31 33.66 17.88
CA SER A 244 -34.76 33.41 17.97
C SER A 244 -35.08 32.47 19.11
N THR A 245 -36.08 32.78 19.95
CA THR A 245 -36.57 31.88 21.02
C THR A 245 -37.51 30.78 20.52
N VAL A 246 -37.87 30.80 19.23
CA VAL A 246 -38.83 29.87 18.61
C VAL A 246 -38.21 29.10 17.44
N LEU A 247 -37.35 29.75 16.65
CA LEU A 247 -36.75 29.24 15.42
C LEU A 247 -35.22 29.15 15.53
N ASN A 248 -34.77 28.51 16.59
CA ASN A 248 -33.41 27.97 16.73
C ASN A 248 -33.49 26.44 16.92
N PRO A 249 -32.40 25.69 16.67
CA PRO A 249 -32.43 24.22 16.75
C PRO A 249 -32.88 23.67 18.11
N ASP A 250 -32.41 24.24 19.22
CA ASP A 250 -32.73 23.81 20.58
C ASP A 250 -34.21 24.04 20.91
N ALA A 251 -34.70 25.26 20.74
CA ALA A 251 -36.08 25.64 21.02
C ALA A 251 -37.07 24.87 20.14
N TRP A 252 -36.74 24.74 18.85
CA TRP A 252 -37.60 24.05 17.91
C TRP A 252 -37.70 22.55 18.23
N TRP A 253 -36.57 21.88 18.49
CA TRP A 253 -36.57 20.45 18.82
C TRP A 253 -37.20 20.18 20.18
N ALA A 254 -36.97 21.03 21.19
CA ALA A 254 -37.61 20.91 22.49
C ALA A 254 -39.15 20.92 22.38
N LYS A 255 -39.68 21.79 21.51
CA LYS A 255 -41.13 21.90 21.26
C LYS A 255 -41.69 20.75 20.41
N HIS A 256 -41.00 20.34 19.36
CA HIS A 256 -41.56 19.46 18.32
C HIS A 256 -41.02 18.02 18.32
N GLY A 257 -39.85 17.76 18.90
CA GLY A 257 -39.16 16.46 18.82
C GLY A 257 -39.95 15.31 19.45
N LYS A 258 -40.61 15.52 20.61
CA LYS A 258 -41.47 14.50 21.24
C LYS A 258 -42.70 14.19 20.37
N GLY A 259 -43.26 15.20 19.72
CA GLY A 259 -44.37 15.04 18.78
C GLY A 259 -43.94 14.26 17.53
N LEU A 260 -42.74 14.52 17.02
CA LEU A 260 -42.18 13.84 15.85
C LEU A 260 -42.07 12.33 16.11
N TRP A 261 -41.47 11.93 17.24
CA TRP A 261 -41.38 10.51 17.63
C TRP A 261 -42.75 9.84 17.66
N LYS A 262 -43.72 10.45 18.36
CA LYS A 262 -45.09 9.94 18.46
C LYS A 262 -45.71 9.77 17.08
N SER A 263 -45.53 10.75 16.18
CA SER A 263 -46.04 10.68 14.81
C SER A 263 -45.39 9.56 13.99
N MET A 264 -44.07 9.37 14.10
CA MET A 264 -43.36 8.29 13.43
C MET A 264 -43.93 6.92 13.84
N ILE A 265 -44.05 6.67 15.14
CA ILE A 265 -44.42 5.35 15.68
C ILE A 265 -45.92 5.11 15.86
N ARG A 266 -46.79 6.12 15.73
CA ARG A 266 -48.25 6.00 15.97
C ARG A 266 -48.90 4.76 15.32
N PRO A 267 -48.61 4.40 14.06
CA PRO A 267 -49.18 3.19 13.44
C PRO A 267 -48.71 1.87 14.09
N TYR A 268 -47.59 1.92 14.82
CA TYR A 268 -46.84 0.77 15.33
C TYR A 268 -46.73 0.76 16.87
N GLU A 269 -47.38 1.71 17.55
CA GLU A 269 -47.23 1.96 18.99
C GLU A 269 -47.60 0.72 19.83
N SER A 270 -48.61 -0.03 19.39
CA SER A 270 -49.13 -1.24 20.06
C SER A 270 -48.15 -2.42 20.09
N PHE A 271 -47.06 -2.35 19.32
CA PHE A 271 -45.99 -3.35 19.25
C PHE A 271 -44.80 -3.04 20.16
N GLY A 272 -44.80 -1.90 20.86
CA GLY A 272 -43.87 -1.63 21.97
C GLY A 272 -42.52 -1.01 21.58
N CYS A 273 -42.44 -0.28 20.47
CA CYS A 273 -41.23 0.47 20.12
C CYS A 273 -41.04 1.70 21.02
N LYS A 274 -40.06 1.65 21.94
CA LYS A 274 -39.78 2.72 22.91
C LYS A 274 -38.93 3.84 22.31
N LYS A 275 -39.19 5.09 22.74
CA LYS A 275 -38.40 6.27 22.38
C LYS A 275 -36.92 6.05 22.79
N PRO A 276 -35.95 6.34 21.91
CA PRO A 276 -34.53 6.20 22.25
C PRO A 276 -34.04 7.35 23.15
N ASP A 277 -32.88 7.16 23.77
CA ASP A 277 -32.14 8.25 24.40
C ASP A 277 -31.59 9.19 23.31
N GLU A 278 -31.87 10.48 23.47
CA GLU A 278 -31.49 11.53 22.52
C GLU A 278 -30.17 12.20 22.88
N ASN A 279 -29.60 11.89 24.05
CA ASN A 279 -28.35 12.50 24.54
C ASN A 279 -27.11 11.71 24.15
N GLU A 280 -27.29 10.46 23.70
CA GLU A 280 -26.18 9.62 23.28
C GLU A 280 -25.51 10.17 22.01
N PRO A 281 -24.17 10.27 21.97
CA PRO A 281 -23.45 10.73 20.77
C PRO A 281 -23.73 9.87 19.54
N GLN A 282 -23.74 10.49 18.35
CA GLN A 282 -24.07 9.80 17.10
C GLN A 282 -23.13 8.63 16.79
N VAL A 283 -21.82 8.80 17.00
CA VAL A 283 -20.84 7.74 16.77
C VAL A 283 -21.06 6.52 17.69
N ASN A 284 -21.50 6.72 18.93
CA ASN A 284 -21.82 5.64 19.86
C ASN A 284 -23.00 4.81 19.35
N ARG A 285 -24.05 5.50 18.85
CA ARG A 285 -25.21 4.83 18.26
C ARG A 285 -24.83 4.06 16.99
N TRP A 286 -23.99 4.64 16.14
CA TRP A 286 -23.49 3.98 14.94
C TRP A 286 -22.62 2.76 15.26
N LEU A 287 -21.77 2.82 16.29
CA LEU A 287 -21.03 1.64 16.76
C LEU A 287 -21.95 0.51 17.23
N LYS A 288 -23.03 0.82 17.95
CA LYS A 288 -24.03 -0.18 18.37
C LYS A 288 -24.80 -0.75 17.18
N GLU A 289 -25.20 0.11 16.23
CA GLU A 289 -25.84 -0.29 14.97
C GLU A 289 -24.92 -1.23 14.16
N TRP A 290 -23.64 -0.89 14.07
CA TRP A 290 -22.61 -1.69 13.40
C TRP A 290 -22.47 -3.06 14.08
N GLY A 291 -22.27 -3.08 15.40
CA GLY A 291 -22.05 -4.29 16.18
C GLY A 291 -23.21 -5.28 16.07
N LYS A 292 -24.43 -4.79 16.24
CA LYS A 292 -25.63 -5.63 16.22
C LYS A 292 -25.75 -6.46 14.94
N TYR A 293 -25.45 -5.85 13.79
CA TYR A 293 -25.49 -6.54 12.50
C TYR A 293 -24.21 -7.36 12.25
N ASN A 294 -23.04 -6.74 12.38
CA ASN A 294 -21.79 -7.35 11.95
C ASN A 294 -21.34 -8.49 12.86
N CYS A 295 -21.54 -8.39 14.18
CA CYS A 295 -21.24 -9.47 15.12
C CYS A 295 -22.12 -10.70 14.90
N LYS A 296 -23.39 -10.48 14.52
CA LYS A 296 -24.29 -11.57 14.15
C LYS A 296 -23.90 -12.19 12.81
N LEU A 297 -23.63 -11.38 11.79
CA LEU A 297 -23.21 -11.85 10.47
C LEU A 297 -21.92 -12.65 10.54
N MET A 298 -20.96 -12.24 11.38
CA MET A 298 -19.76 -13.02 11.65
C MET A 298 -20.11 -14.40 12.18
N LYS A 299 -20.83 -14.49 13.30
CA LYS A 299 -21.23 -15.77 13.91
C LYS A 299 -21.96 -16.68 12.92
N GLU A 300 -22.73 -16.13 11.98
CA GLU A 300 -23.35 -16.88 10.90
C GLU A 300 -22.32 -17.39 9.89
N LYS A 301 -21.40 -16.54 9.42
CA LYS A 301 -20.34 -16.89 8.46
C LYS A 301 -19.28 -17.84 9.00
N GLU A 302 -18.99 -17.76 10.29
CA GLU A 302 -18.14 -18.73 10.98
C GLU A 302 -18.68 -20.16 10.87
N LYS A 303 -20.01 -20.34 10.94
CA LYS A 303 -20.63 -21.67 10.81
C LYS A 303 -20.43 -22.25 9.41
N PHE A 304 -20.43 -21.42 8.37
CA PHE A 304 -20.16 -21.89 7.00
C PHE A 304 -18.71 -22.37 6.87
N VAL A 305 -17.73 -21.61 7.38
CA VAL A 305 -16.33 -22.05 7.41
C VAL A 305 -16.17 -23.34 8.19
N ILE A 306 -16.81 -23.47 9.36
CA ILE A 306 -16.75 -24.71 10.16
C ILE A 306 -17.35 -25.91 9.41
N ASN A 307 -18.47 -25.71 8.70
CA ASN A 307 -19.18 -26.78 8.03
C ASN A 307 -18.48 -27.25 6.75
N GLU A 308 -17.92 -26.31 5.99
CA GLU A 308 -17.29 -26.59 4.69
C GLU A 308 -15.83 -27.01 4.84
N CYS A 309 -15.09 -26.44 5.80
CA CYS A 309 -13.67 -26.76 6.00
C CYS A 309 -13.48 -27.86 7.05
N SER A 310 -13.08 -29.04 6.59
CA SER A 310 -12.66 -30.13 7.47
C SER A 310 -11.26 -29.89 8.06
N VAL A 311 -11.07 -30.23 9.33
CA VAL A 311 -9.75 -30.24 9.99
C VAL A 311 -9.47 -31.65 10.46
N ASN A 312 -8.52 -32.35 9.84
CA ASN A 312 -8.06 -33.65 10.32
C ASN A 312 -6.68 -33.50 10.94
N LYS A 313 -6.62 -33.37 12.28
CA LYS A 313 -5.49 -33.40 13.25
C LYS A 313 -4.11 -32.80 12.88
N LYS A 314 -3.89 -32.26 11.67
CA LYS A 314 -2.67 -31.63 11.12
C LYS A 314 -2.76 -31.28 9.61
N LYS A 315 -3.91 -31.49 8.95
CA LYS A 315 -4.15 -31.05 7.56
C LYS A 315 -5.46 -30.26 7.50
N THR A 316 -5.34 -29.01 7.07
CA THR A 316 -6.46 -28.16 6.65
C THR A 316 -7.03 -28.67 5.33
N ASP A 317 -8.34 -28.59 5.16
CA ASP A 317 -8.98 -28.85 3.88
C ASP A 317 -8.57 -27.80 2.84
N CYS A 318 -8.08 -28.25 1.68
CA CYS A 318 -7.69 -27.39 0.57
C CYS A 318 -8.63 -27.55 -0.62
N SER A 319 -9.83 -28.09 -0.38
CA SER A 319 -10.90 -28.16 -1.35
C SER A 319 -11.28 -26.76 -1.83
N ASN A 320 -11.73 -26.66 -3.08
CA ASN A 320 -12.25 -25.41 -3.61
C ASN A 320 -13.43 -24.88 -2.78
N SER A 321 -14.22 -25.75 -2.16
CA SER A 321 -15.32 -25.35 -1.27
C SER A 321 -14.78 -24.62 -0.04
N CYS A 322 -13.82 -25.21 0.67
CA CYS A 322 -13.20 -24.60 1.84
C CYS A 322 -12.47 -23.29 1.49
N ASN A 323 -11.68 -23.28 0.41
CA ASN A 323 -10.97 -22.09 -0.05
C ASN A 323 -11.95 -20.94 -0.37
N ASN A 324 -13.08 -21.22 -1.02
CA ASN A 324 -14.10 -20.22 -1.33
C ASN A 324 -14.77 -19.66 -0.07
N GLU A 325 -15.12 -20.51 0.90
CA GLU A 325 -15.71 -20.03 2.16
C GLU A 325 -14.71 -19.25 3.01
N CYS A 326 -13.45 -19.69 3.06
CA CYS A 326 -12.38 -18.96 3.72
C CYS A 326 -12.12 -17.61 3.07
N PHE A 327 -12.16 -17.51 1.73
CA PHE A 327 -12.09 -16.24 1.02
C PHE A 327 -13.27 -15.32 1.36
N ASN A 328 -14.49 -15.85 1.38
CA ASN A 328 -15.69 -15.09 1.76
C ASN A 328 -15.61 -14.58 3.20
N TYR A 329 -15.12 -15.42 4.12
CA TYR A 329 -14.94 -15.06 5.52
C TYR A 329 -13.85 -14.02 5.71
N ARG A 330 -12.69 -14.18 5.08
CA ARG A 330 -11.61 -13.20 5.03
C ARG A 330 -12.09 -11.83 4.56
N ASN A 331 -12.79 -11.77 3.43
CA ASN A 331 -13.32 -10.51 2.89
C ASN A 331 -14.31 -9.85 3.85
N LEU A 332 -15.11 -10.64 4.57
CA LEU A 332 -15.97 -10.13 5.62
C LEU A 332 -15.16 -9.52 6.77
N ILE A 333 -14.13 -10.22 7.27
CA ILE A 333 -13.28 -9.76 8.37
C ILE A 333 -12.53 -8.49 7.98
N SER A 334 -11.89 -8.45 6.79
CA SER A 334 -11.19 -7.26 6.31
C SER A 334 -12.12 -6.05 6.22
N ARG A 335 -13.29 -6.21 5.58
CA ARG A 335 -14.30 -5.14 5.51
C ARG A 335 -14.75 -4.67 6.88
N GLN A 336 -15.02 -5.59 7.80
CA GLN A 336 -15.48 -5.24 9.14
C GLN A 336 -14.40 -4.58 10.00
N LYS A 337 -13.14 -5.03 9.90
CA LYS A 337 -11.98 -4.39 10.54
C LYS A 337 -11.87 -2.94 10.08
N TYR A 338 -11.99 -2.74 8.77
CA TYR A 338 -11.94 -1.43 8.16
C TYR A 338 -13.06 -0.51 8.67
N GLU A 339 -14.31 -0.98 8.59
CA GLU A 339 -15.48 -0.24 9.09
C GLU A 339 -15.36 0.13 10.57
N PHE A 340 -14.98 -0.86 11.40
CA PHE A 340 -14.85 -0.69 12.85
C PHE A 340 -13.74 0.30 13.20
N THR A 341 -12.58 0.24 12.54
CA THR A 341 -11.44 1.12 12.82
C THR A 341 -11.80 2.58 12.62
N ARG A 342 -12.51 2.91 11.53
CA ARG A 342 -12.95 4.29 11.26
C ARG A 342 -13.95 4.79 12.32
N LEU A 343 -14.91 3.96 12.71
CA LEU A 343 -15.88 4.29 13.76
C LEU A 343 -15.19 4.43 15.13
N ALA A 344 -14.25 3.53 15.46
CA ALA A 344 -13.49 3.51 16.70
C ALA A 344 -12.62 4.77 16.85
N ASN A 345 -11.93 5.19 15.79
CA ASN A 345 -11.14 6.42 15.79
C ASN A 345 -12.01 7.64 16.07
N LYS A 346 -13.20 7.71 15.47
CA LYS A 346 -14.14 8.80 15.76
C LYS A 346 -14.68 8.74 17.19
N TYR A 347 -14.95 7.55 17.70
CA TYR A 347 -15.36 7.34 19.08
C TYR A 347 -14.32 7.87 20.07
N ILE A 348 -13.05 7.53 19.89
CA ILE A 348 -11.94 8.00 20.74
C ILE A 348 -11.87 9.53 20.72
N GLN A 349 -12.02 10.18 19.56
CA GLN A 349 -12.05 11.65 19.47
C GLN A 349 -13.20 12.25 20.30
N VAL A 350 -14.40 11.68 20.18
CA VAL A 350 -15.59 12.15 20.92
C VAL A 350 -15.44 11.92 22.42
N ILE A 351 -14.93 10.75 22.83
CA ILE A 351 -14.72 10.40 24.24
C ILE A 351 -13.66 11.30 24.88
N LYS A 352 -12.48 11.49 24.25
CA LYS A 352 -11.43 12.40 24.77
C LYS A 352 -11.97 13.81 25.02
N TYR A 353 -12.74 14.35 24.08
CA TYR A 353 -13.39 15.65 24.24
C TYR A 353 -14.43 15.66 25.38
N SER A 354 -15.21 14.58 25.51
CA SER A 354 -16.27 14.46 26.52
C SER A 354 -15.74 14.23 27.95
N ILE A 355 -14.63 13.50 28.11
CA ILE A 355 -13.95 13.28 29.40
C ILE A 355 -13.37 14.61 29.89
N PHE A 356 -12.73 15.37 29.00
CA PHE A 356 -12.13 16.67 29.31
C PHE A 356 -13.17 17.71 29.78
N LYS A 357 -14.42 17.65 29.28
CA LYS A 357 -15.48 18.60 29.65
C LYS A 357 -16.48 18.10 30.72
N ARG A 358 -16.74 16.80 30.88
CA ARG A 358 -17.94 16.30 31.62
C ARG A 358 -17.77 15.05 32.51
N LYS A 359 -16.55 14.51 32.73
CA LYS A 359 -16.32 13.31 33.57
C LYS A 359 -17.33 12.15 33.29
N LEU A 360 -17.36 11.65 32.06
CA LEU A 360 -18.18 10.49 31.69
C LEU A 360 -17.47 9.17 32.07
N ALA A 361 -18.23 8.22 32.66
CA ALA A 361 -17.80 6.85 32.93
C ALA A 361 -18.10 5.93 31.73
N GLN A 362 -17.40 6.16 30.61
CA GLN A 362 -17.47 5.31 29.42
C GLN A 362 -16.11 4.63 29.21
N PRO A 363 -16.07 3.44 28.58
CA PRO A 363 -14.80 2.79 28.25
C PRO A 363 -13.90 3.70 27.41
N ASP A 364 -12.60 3.63 27.64
CA ASP A 364 -11.59 4.46 26.96
C ASP A 364 -11.29 3.98 25.52
N ASN A 365 -11.77 2.79 25.16
CA ASN A 365 -11.62 2.20 23.85
C ASN A 365 -12.95 1.65 23.29
N ALA A 366 -13.05 1.64 21.95
CA ALA A 366 -14.28 1.27 21.26
C ALA A 366 -14.61 -0.23 21.34
N ILE A 367 -13.62 -1.10 21.55
CA ILE A 367 -13.81 -2.56 21.67
C ILE A 367 -14.56 -2.86 22.97
N ASP A 368 -14.14 -2.27 24.08
CA ASP A 368 -14.82 -2.47 25.35
C ASP A 368 -16.21 -1.83 25.34
N PHE A 369 -16.35 -0.66 24.70
CA PHE A 369 -17.65 -0.05 24.49
C PHE A 369 -18.62 -1.00 23.76
N ILE A 370 -18.20 -1.62 22.66
CA ILE A 370 -19.09 -2.49 21.89
C ILE A 370 -19.38 -3.81 22.63
N LYS A 371 -18.41 -4.37 23.36
CA LYS A 371 -18.61 -5.59 24.17
C LYS A 371 -19.62 -5.37 25.30
N VAL A 372 -19.61 -4.21 25.93
CA VAL A 372 -20.54 -3.86 27.03
C VAL A 372 -21.94 -3.54 26.48
N ASN A 373 -22.02 -2.84 25.34
CA ASN A 373 -23.28 -2.26 24.86
C ASN A 373 -23.95 -3.05 23.71
N CYS A 374 -23.32 -4.11 23.20
CA CYS A 374 -23.88 -4.98 22.17
C CYS A 374 -23.80 -6.45 22.59
N SER A 375 -24.96 -7.03 22.90
CA SER A 375 -25.09 -8.44 23.32
C SER A 375 -24.52 -9.42 22.29
N GLU A 376 -24.68 -9.11 21.00
CA GLU A 376 -24.22 -9.94 19.89
C GLU A 376 -22.69 -10.00 19.81
N CYS A 377 -22.00 -8.96 20.30
CA CYS A 377 -20.54 -8.83 20.27
C CYS A 377 -19.84 -9.28 21.56
N LYS A 378 -20.57 -9.61 22.63
CA LYS A 378 -20.03 -9.87 23.98
C LYS A 378 -18.90 -10.91 23.98
N ASP A 379 -19.08 -12.00 23.24
CA ASP A 379 -18.16 -13.15 23.22
C ASP A 379 -17.17 -13.11 22.03
N ILE A 380 -17.03 -11.97 21.37
CA ILE A 380 -16.13 -11.82 20.22
C ILE A 380 -14.76 -11.37 20.69
N ASP A 381 -13.74 -12.16 20.35
CA ASP A 381 -12.36 -11.75 20.51
C ASP A 381 -11.91 -10.89 19.31
N PHE A 382 -12.20 -9.59 19.41
CA PHE A 382 -11.80 -8.62 18.39
C PHE A 382 -10.28 -8.53 18.17
N LYS A 383 -9.47 -8.89 19.18
CA LYS A 383 -8.00 -8.85 19.06
C LYS A 383 -7.56 -9.92 18.07
N THR A 384 -7.84 -11.19 18.36
CA THR A 384 -7.54 -12.31 17.45
C THR A 384 -8.23 -12.14 16.10
N LEU A 385 -9.46 -11.63 16.09
CA LEU A 385 -10.23 -11.42 14.86
C LEU A 385 -9.54 -10.46 13.87
N PHE A 386 -8.97 -9.36 14.36
CA PHE A 386 -8.37 -8.33 13.50
C PHE A 386 -6.85 -8.45 13.38
N GLU A 387 -6.21 -9.27 14.21
CA GLU A 387 -4.78 -9.57 14.15
C GLU A 387 -4.44 -10.54 13.01
N PHE A 388 -5.31 -11.52 12.73
CA PHE A 388 -5.08 -12.54 11.71
C PHE A 388 -5.94 -12.34 10.45
N GLU A 389 -5.49 -12.90 9.34
CA GLU A 389 -6.08 -12.74 8.01
C GLU A 389 -7.46 -13.41 7.91
N TYR A 390 -7.60 -14.58 8.54
CA TYR A 390 -8.88 -15.29 8.70
C TYR A 390 -9.37 -15.26 10.16
N GLY A 391 -8.93 -14.27 10.95
CA GLY A 391 -9.22 -14.20 12.38
C GLY A 391 -8.86 -15.49 13.11
N LYS A 392 -9.77 -16.00 13.94
CA LYS A 392 -9.54 -17.24 14.73
C LYS A 392 -9.53 -18.55 13.90
N TYR A 393 -9.78 -18.50 12.60
CA TYR A 393 -9.80 -19.68 11.71
C TYR A 393 -8.64 -19.71 10.71
N GLU A 394 -7.60 -18.91 10.96
CA GLU A 394 -6.33 -18.95 10.23
C GLU A 394 -5.87 -20.41 10.03
N GLU A 395 -5.84 -21.20 11.08
CA GLU A 395 -5.43 -22.61 11.04
C GLU A 395 -6.40 -23.55 10.31
N LYS A 396 -7.62 -23.12 9.96
CA LYS A 396 -8.54 -23.91 9.13
C LYS A 396 -8.47 -23.51 7.67
N CYS A 397 -8.18 -22.23 7.43
CA CYS A 397 -8.27 -21.59 6.12
C CYS A 397 -6.93 -21.54 5.37
N VAL A 398 -5.82 -21.77 6.03
CA VAL A 398 -4.50 -21.82 5.40
C VAL A 398 -4.15 -23.27 5.08
N CYS A 399 -4.09 -23.63 3.79
CA CYS A 399 -3.67 -24.97 3.36
C CYS A 399 -2.32 -25.34 4.01
N GLN A 400 -2.20 -26.53 4.62
CA GLN A 400 -0.97 -27.00 5.27
C GLN A 400 0.29 -26.85 4.39
N SER A 401 0.12 -26.91 3.06
CA SER A 401 1.19 -26.69 2.09
C SER A 401 1.72 -25.24 2.02
N TYR A 402 0.93 -24.23 2.41
CA TYR A 402 1.35 -22.83 2.59
C TYR A 402 1.98 -22.58 3.97
N ILE A 403 1.55 -23.31 5.01
CA ILE A 403 2.16 -23.24 6.35
C ILE A 403 3.64 -23.62 6.28
N ASP A 404 4.02 -24.63 5.48
CA ASP A 404 5.42 -25.04 5.32
C ASP A 404 6.33 -23.95 4.71
N LEU A 405 5.77 -22.97 3.98
CA LEU A 405 6.51 -21.85 3.39
C LEU A 405 6.66 -20.68 4.36
N ARG A 406 5.69 -20.50 5.27
CA ARG A 406 5.68 -19.44 6.29
C ARG A 406 6.55 -19.88 7.47
N ILE A 407 7.59 -19.11 7.75
CA ILE A 407 8.46 -19.39 8.91
C ILE A 407 7.93 -18.62 10.12
N GLN A 408 7.95 -19.25 11.29
CA GLN A 408 7.72 -18.60 12.58
C GLN A 408 8.90 -18.94 13.48
N PHE A 409 9.61 -17.90 13.95
CA PHE A 409 10.60 -18.05 15.01
C PHE A 409 9.83 -18.05 16.33
N LYS A 410 9.81 -19.18 17.04
CA LYS A 410 8.98 -19.34 18.24
C LYS A 410 9.57 -18.64 19.47
N ASP A 411 10.90 -18.53 19.53
CA ASP A 411 11.62 -18.12 20.74
C ASP A 411 12.86 -17.23 20.45
N GLN A 412 13.09 -16.82 19.20
CA GLN A 412 14.25 -16.02 18.80
C GLN A 412 13.83 -14.67 18.22
N ASP A 413 14.50 -13.62 18.68
CA ASP A 413 14.38 -12.27 18.13
C ASP A 413 15.05 -12.20 16.76
N ILE A 414 14.34 -11.67 15.76
CA ILE A 414 14.86 -11.47 14.40
C ILE A 414 16.12 -10.59 14.41
N CYS A 415 16.22 -9.65 15.35
CA CYS A 415 17.39 -8.81 15.48
C CYS A 415 18.62 -9.54 16.05
N SER A 416 18.47 -10.73 16.64
CA SER A 416 19.57 -11.44 17.31
C SER A 416 20.44 -12.30 16.40
N PHE A 417 20.04 -12.55 15.14
CA PHE A 417 20.81 -13.41 14.25
C PHE A 417 22.19 -12.80 13.91
N ASP A 418 23.21 -13.64 14.01
CA ASP A 418 24.62 -13.28 13.80
C ASP A 418 25.24 -14.11 12.66
N PRO A 419 25.75 -13.45 11.58
CA PRO A 419 26.34 -14.16 10.45
C PRO A 419 27.57 -15.01 10.78
N GLU A 420 28.26 -14.78 11.90
CA GLU A 420 29.39 -15.61 12.34
C GLU A 420 28.94 -16.92 12.99
N ILE A 421 27.72 -16.96 13.55
CA ILE A 421 27.21 -18.08 14.36
C ILE A 421 26.13 -18.85 13.61
N ASP A 422 25.21 -18.13 12.96
CA ASP A 422 23.96 -18.66 12.44
C ASP A 422 24.01 -18.97 10.94
N SER A 423 25.10 -18.64 10.24
CA SER A 423 25.22 -18.89 8.81
C SER A 423 25.58 -20.34 8.48
N ALA A 424 25.00 -20.84 7.39
CA ALA A 424 25.31 -22.14 6.79
C ALA A 424 26.59 -22.12 5.94
N SER A 425 27.21 -20.95 5.74
CA SER A 425 28.51 -20.85 5.06
C SER A 425 29.65 -20.82 6.07
N ASN A 426 30.74 -21.54 5.77
CA ASN A 426 31.96 -21.52 6.57
C ASN A 426 32.81 -20.25 6.35
N LYS A 427 32.44 -19.39 5.39
CA LYS A 427 33.20 -18.15 5.10
C LYS A 427 32.73 -16.99 6.00
N LYS A 428 33.70 -16.35 6.67
CA LYS A 428 33.47 -15.22 7.62
C LYS A 428 33.32 -13.84 6.96
N LYS A 429 33.50 -13.72 5.65
CA LYS A 429 33.44 -12.43 4.94
C LYS A 429 32.00 -12.14 4.49
N PHE A 430 31.24 -11.44 5.34
CA PHE A 430 29.80 -11.27 5.13
C PHE A 430 29.44 -10.16 4.12
N CYS A 431 29.55 -8.88 4.52
CA CYS A 431 29.31 -7.73 3.64
C CYS A 431 30.33 -6.61 3.86
N LEU A 432 30.68 -5.91 2.79
CA LEU A 432 31.70 -4.85 2.80
C LEU A 432 31.09 -3.48 3.08
N GLU A 433 31.89 -2.59 3.68
CA GLU A 433 31.54 -1.18 3.84
C GLU A 433 31.21 -0.52 2.50
N LYS A 434 30.26 0.42 2.52
CA LYS A 434 29.81 1.10 1.31
C LYS A 434 30.90 2.09 0.86
N PRO A 435 31.41 2.00 -0.39
CA PRO A 435 32.45 2.91 -0.86
C PRO A 435 31.92 4.34 -0.94
N GLU A 436 32.79 5.34 -0.80
CA GLU A 436 32.41 6.77 -0.85
C GLU A 436 31.75 7.12 -2.20
N PHE A 437 32.41 6.76 -3.31
CA PHE A 437 31.94 7.05 -4.67
C PHE A 437 31.96 5.82 -5.58
N LYS A 438 30.89 5.64 -6.34
CA LYS A 438 30.81 4.72 -7.48
C LYS A 438 29.92 5.34 -8.56
N PRO A 439 30.26 5.24 -9.86
CA PRO A 439 29.39 5.69 -10.94
C PRO A 439 28.25 4.69 -11.18
N TRP A 440 27.22 5.11 -11.90
CA TRP A 440 26.20 4.18 -12.40
C TRP A 440 26.81 3.30 -13.49
N GLN A 441 26.66 1.99 -13.36
CA GLN A 441 27.15 1.03 -14.36
C GLN A 441 26.03 0.72 -15.36
N CYS A 442 26.32 0.81 -16.65
CA CYS A 442 25.35 0.65 -17.73
C CYS A 442 25.84 -0.37 -18.77
N ASP A 443 24.89 -1.02 -19.46
CA ASP A 443 25.02 -2.04 -20.53
C ASP A 443 26.02 -1.73 -21.68
N LYS A 444 26.58 -0.52 -21.76
CA LYS A 444 27.54 -0.11 -22.82
C LYS A 444 28.89 0.38 -22.30
N ASN A 445 29.11 0.35 -20.99
CA ASN A 445 30.32 0.86 -20.35
C ASN A 445 31.10 -0.24 -19.59
N ALA A 446 30.69 -1.51 -19.69
CA ALA A 446 31.34 -2.70 -19.12
C ALA A 446 31.57 -3.77 -20.20
N PHE A 447 32.67 -4.53 -20.10
CA PHE A 447 33.13 -5.44 -21.16
C PHE A 447 32.32 -6.74 -21.28
N GLU A 448 31.58 -7.13 -20.23
CA GLU A 448 30.63 -8.24 -20.31
C GLU A 448 29.18 -7.74 -20.39
N LYS A 449 28.33 -8.49 -21.09
CA LYS A 449 26.87 -8.27 -21.12
C LYS A 449 26.25 -8.69 -19.78
N PHE A 450 26.68 -8.07 -18.69
CA PHE A 450 26.19 -8.30 -17.33
C PHE A 450 24.78 -7.74 -17.11
N HIS A 451 24.17 -7.11 -18.12
CA HIS A 451 22.95 -6.35 -17.96
C HIS A 451 21.95 -6.66 -19.08
N ASN A 452 20.68 -6.50 -18.75
CA ASN A 452 19.64 -6.45 -19.76
C ASN A 452 19.76 -5.16 -20.57
N GLU A 453 19.66 -5.27 -21.91
CA GLU A 453 19.93 -4.15 -22.83
C GLU A 453 19.30 -2.83 -22.35
N GLY A 454 20.10 -1.77 -22.19
CA GLY A 454 19.63 -0.44 -21.80
C GLY A 454 19.32 -0.22 -20.31
N VAL A 455 19.86 -1.06 -19.42
CA VAL A 455 19.76 -0.89 -17.95
C VAL A 455 21.02 -0.22 -17.40
N CYS A 456 20.81 0.67 -16.43
CA CYS A 456 21.87 1.23 -15.60
C CYS A 456 21.61 0.91 -14.13
N VAL A 457 22.65 0.55 -13.39
CA VAL A 457 22.54 0.04 -12.02
C VAL A 457 23.19 0.99 -11.05
N SER A 458 22.46 1.26 -9.98
CA SER A 458 22.85 2.23 -8.97
C SER A 458 24.10 1.78 -8.20
N PRO A 459 24.91 2.72 -7.71
CA PRO A 459 26.02 2.43 -6.79
C PRO A 459 25.59 1.61 -5.56
N ARG A 460 24.36 1.83 -5.08
CA ARG A 460 23.73 1.06 -4.00
C ARG A 460 23.61 -0.42 -4.39
N ARG A 461 22.96 -0.73 -5.52
CA ARG A 461 22.77 -2.12 -5.97
C ARG A 461 24.09 -2.81 -6.34
N GLN A 462 25.06 -2.07 -6.89
CA GLN A 462 26.42 -2.60 -7.16
C GLN A 462 27.17 -3.03 -5.90
N THR A 463 26.79 -2.51 -4.73
CA THR A 463 27.42 -2.80 -3.43
C THR A 463 26.43 -3.46 -2.47
N PHE A 464 25.38 -4.05 -3.03
CA PHE A 464 24.29 -4.70 -2.32
C PHE A 464 24.79 -5.89 -1.51
N CYS A 465 24.35 -5.98 -0.25
CA CYS A 465 24.73 -7.07 0.65
C CYS A 465 23.95 -8.34 0.32
N LEU A 466 24.57 -9.27 -0.40
CA LEU A 466 24.03 -10.62 -0.62
C LEU A 466 24.39 -11.59 0.52
N GLY A 467 25.14 -11.12 1.52
CA GLY A 467 25.64 -11.92 2.64
C GLY A 467 26.35 -13.18 2.16
N ASN A 468 26.09 -14.28 2.86
CA ASN A 468 26.71 -15.58 2.58
C ASN A 468 26.00 -16.38 1.48
N LEU A 469 24.89 -15.90 0.90
CA LEU A 469 24.19 -16.60 -0.18
C LEU A 469 25.09 -16.85 -1.41
N LYS A 470 26.09 -15.98 -1.65
CA LYS A 470 27.09 -16.15 -2.71
C LYS A 470 28.23 -17.13 -2.35
N TYR A 471 28.37 -17.50 -1.08
CA TYR A 471 29.40 -18.37 -0.53
C TYR A 471 28.87 -19.73 -0.07
N ILE A 472 27.59 -20.03 -0.29
CA ILE A 472 27.06 -21.38 -0.07
C ILE A 472 27.63 -22.30 -1.16
N SER A 473 28.43 -23.29 -0.77
CA SER A 473 28.97 -24.32 -1.67
C SER A 473 27.88 -25.29 -2.12
N ARG A 474 28.10 -26.01 -3.23
CA ARG A 474 27.13 -27.00 -3.73
C ARG A 474 26.77 -28.06 -2.69
N ASP A 475 27.75 -28.52 -1.92
CA ASP A 475 27.53 -29.53 -0.88
C ASP A 475 26.71 -28.98 0.30
N ASN A 476 26.90 -27.71 0.64
CA ASN A 476 26.16 -27.07 1.73
C ASN A 476 24.73 -26.69 1.34
N ILE A 477 24.42 -26.50 0.04
CA ILE A 477 23.05 -26.23 -0.45
C ILE A 477 22.06 -27.28 0.07
N TYR A 478 22.48 -28.55 0.16
CA TYR A 478 21.61 -29.65 0.62
C TYR A 478 21.19 -29.53 2.09
N ASN A 479 21.95 -28.78 2.89
CA ASN A 479 21.68 -28.54 4.31
C ASN A 479 20.88 -27.26 4.55
N VAL A 480 20.66 -26.42 3.52
CA VAL A 480 19.87 -25.20 3.63
C VAL A 480 18.39 -25.53 3.53
N HIS A 481 17.74 -25.65 4.69
CA HIS A 481 16.29 -25.79 4.81
C HIS A 481 15.59 -24.42 4.75
N ASN A 482 14.25 -24.42 4.64
CA ASN A 482 13.45 -23.20 4.55
C ASN A 482 13.81 -22.12 5.61
N THR A 483 13.87 -22.52 6.88
CA THR A 483 14.23 -21.62 7.99
C THR A 483 15.62 -21.03 7.82
N GLN A 484 16.61 -21.86 7.46
CA GLN A 484 17.98 -21.42 7.23
C GLN A 484 18.07 -20.43 6.08
N LEU A 485 17.36 -20.68 4.97
CA LEU A 485 17.31 -19.76 3.83
C LEU A 485 16.83 -18.37 4.26
N LEU A 486 15.77 -18.29 5.07
CA LEU A 486 15.29 -17.02 5.57
C LEU A 486 16.31 -16.36 6.51
N MET A 487 16.98 -17.13 7.37
CA MET A 487 18.02 -16.61 8.26
C MET A 487 19.16 -15.96 7.45
N GLU A 488 19.64 -16.59 6.38
CA GLU A 488 20.66 -16.00 5.50
C GLU A 488 20.23 -14.64 4.93
N ILE A 489 18.98 -14.54 4.48
CA ILE A 489 18.42 -13.30 3.92
C ILE A 489 18.23 -12.24 5.02
N ILE A 490 17.78 -12.64 6.21
CA ILE A 490 17.63 -11.76 7.38
C ILE A 490 18.98 -11.16 7.78
N MET A 491 20.03 -11.98 7.88
CA MET A 491 21.36 -11.49 8.23
C MET A 491 21.89 -10.52 7.17
N ALA A 492 21.71 -10.85 5.89
CA ALA A 492 22.15 -10.00 4.79
C ALA A 492 21.42 -8.65 4.79
N SER A 493 20.10 -8.67 4.91
CA SER A 493 19.27 -7.47 4.93
C SER A 493 19.47 -6.61 6.17
N LYS A 494 19.71 -7.22 7.34
CA LYS A 494 20.15 -6.50 8.55
C LYS A 494 21.44 -5.72 8.30
N GLN A 495 22.46 -6.38 7.74
CA GLN A 495 23.74 -5.73 7.47
C GLN A 495 23.62 -4.67 6.35
N GLU A 496 22.77 -4.89 5.34
CA GLU A 496 22.44 -3.87 4.34
C GLU A 496 21.85 -2.62 4.99
N GLY A 497 20.86 -2.79 5.88
CA GLY A 497 20.22 -1.70 6.62
C GLY A 497 21.25 -0.89 7.41
N LYS A 498 22.10 -1.57 8.18
CA LYS A 498 23.17 -0.96 8.97
C LYS A 498 24.15 -0.15 8.11
N LEU A 499 24.66 -0.74 7.05
CA LEU A 499 25.67 -0.12 6.19
C LEU A 499 25.11 1.05 5.37
N LEU A 500 23.87 0.95 4.89
CA LEU A 500 23.19 2.07 4.23
C LEU A 500 22.90 3.19 5.22
N TRP A 501 22.48 2.87 6.44
CA TRP A 501 22.18 3.88 7.44
C TRP A 501 23.43 4.66 7.88
N LYS A 502 24.54 3.95 8.12
CA LYS A 502 25.83 4.60 8.38
C LYS A 502 26.23 5.58 7.28
N LYS A 503 26.00 5.21 6.01
CA LYS A 503 26.37 6.04 4.86
C LYS A 503 25.41 7.22 4.63
N HIS A 504 24.12 7.02 4.86
CA HIS A 504 23.07 7.94 4.41
C HIS A 504 22.26 8.53 5.57
N GLY A 505 21.83 7.72 6.54
CA GLY A 505 20.98 8.16 7.66
C GLY A 505 21.68 9.05 8.71
N LEU A 506 23.01 9.10 8.72
CA LEU A 506 23.76 10.03 9.58
C LEU A 506 23.93 11.43 8.96
N ILE A 507 23.73 11.57 7.65
CA ILE A 507 24.03 12.79 6.89
C ILE A 507 22.75 13.41 6.31
N LEU A 508 21.84 12.57 5.83
CA LEU A 508 20.58 12.98 5.20
C LEU A 508 19.45 13.04 6.23
N ASP A 509 18.36 13.72 5.88
CA ASP A 509 17.11 13.57 6.62
C ASP A 509 16.55 12.15 6.50
N ASN A 510 15.64 11.84 7.42
CA ASN A 510 15.09 10.50 7.60
C ASN A 510 14.42 9.98 6.32
N ASP A 511 13.59 10.80 5.68
CA ASP A 511 12.80 10.38 4.50
C ASP A 511 13.73 10.00 3.33
N HIS A 512 14.75 10.82 3.09
CA HIS A 512 15.74 10.58 2.05
C HIS A 512 16.62 9.36 2.32
N ALA A 513 17.00 9.11 3.58
CA ALA A 513 17.72 7.89 3.97
C ALA A 513 16.83 6.65 3.81
N CYS A 514 15.55 6.74 4.19
CA CYS A 514 14.58 5.66 4.07
C CYS A 514 14.28 5.25 2.63
N ASN A 515 14.48 6.13 1.64
CA ASN A 515 14.40 5.74 0.23
C ASN A 515 15.46 4.68 -0.13
N TYR A 516 16.71 4.83 0.32
CA TYR A 516 17.75 3.81 0.07
C TYR A 516 17.41 2.47 0.71
N ILE A 517 16.82 2.50 1.91
CA ILE A 517 16.38 1.29 2.63
C ILE A 517 15.24 0.59 1.87
N ASN A 518 14.22 1.34 1.45
CA ASN A 518 13.11 0.82 0.66
C ASN A 518 13.56 0.28 -0.70
N ASP A 519 14.52 0.95 -1.36
CA ASP A 519 15.11 0.51 -2.62
C ASP A 519 15.85 -0.83 -2.47
N SER A 520 16.64 -1.01 -1.39
CA SER A 520 17.29 -2.30 -1.12
C SER A 520 16.30 -3.39 -0.69
N TYR A 521 15.23 -3.04 0.05
CA TYR A 521 14.17 -3.98 0.40
C TYR A 521 13.51 -4.61 -0.83
N VAL A 522 13.14 -3.79 -1.83
CA VAL A 522 12.51 -4.30 -3.05
C VAL A 522 13.50 -4.98 -3.99
N ASP A 523 14.80 -4.66 -3.92
CA ASP A 523 15.83 -5.42 -4.63
C ASP A 523 15.98 -6.84 -4.04
N TYR A 524 15.88 -7.03 -2.71
CA TYR A 524 15.84 -8.38 -2.12
C TYR A 524 14.68 -9.20 -2.67
N LYS A 525 13.51 -8.59 -2.88
CA LYS A 525 12.38 -9.27 -3.54
C LYS A 525 12.76 -9.78 -4.91
N ASP A 526 13.34 -8.91 -5.74
CA ASP A 526 13.69 -9.29 -7.12
C ASP A 526 14.77 -10.38 -7.14
N VAL A 527 15.74 -10.34 -6.23
CA VAL A 527 16.76 -11.39 -6.05
C VAL A 527 16.12 -12.71 -5.63
N VAL A 528 15.23 -12.71 -4.62
CA VAL A 528 14.56 -13.93 -4.14
C VAL A 528 13.69 -14.56 -5.22
N ILE A 529 12.89 -13.76 -5.92
CA ILE A 529 11.98 -14.23 -6.97
C ILE A 529 12.72 -14.63 -8.24
N GLY A 530 13.86 -13.98 -8.54
CA GLY A 530 14.61 -14.13 -9.78
C GLY A 530 14.15 -13.18 -10.89
N ASN A 531 13.81 -11.94 -10.53
CA ASN A 531 13.51 -10.84 -11.45
C ASN A 531 14.62 -9.78 -11.51
N ASP A 532 15.69 -9.95 -10.73
CA ASP A 532 16.79 -8.99 -10.65
C ASP A 532 17.50 -8.87 -12.02
N LEU A 533 17.79 -7.64 -12.42
CA LEU A 533 18.35 -7.28 -13.72
C LEU A 533 19.88 -7.11 -13.65
N TRP A 534 20.49 -7.31 -12.48
CA TRP A 534 21.93 -7.24 -12.26
C TRP A 534 22.56 -8.63 -12.35
N ASN A 535 23.28 -8.90 -13.45
CA ASN A 535 23.87 -10.21 -13.71
C ASN A 535 25.39 -10.22 -13.52
N ASP A 536 25.91 -9.58 -12.46
CA ASP A 536 27.33 -9.77 -12.10
C ASP A 536 27.60 -11.22 -11.63
N ARG A 537 28.88 -11.64 -11.63
CA ARG A 537 29.29 -13.01 -11.23
C ARG A 537 28.65 -13.43 -9.90
N GLN A 538 28.56 -12.52 -8.94
CA GLN A 538 28.01 -12.80 -7.60
C GLN A 538 26.49 -12.95 -7.60
N SER A 539 25.75 -12.09 -8.30
CA SER A 539 24.28 -12.16 -8.36
C SER A 539 23.82 -13.35 -9.18
N VAL A 540 24.54 -13.70 -10.26
CA VAL A 540 24.30 -14.95 -11.00
C VAL A 540 24.51 -16.17 -10.11
N LYS A 541 25.61 -16.21 -9.34
CA LYS A 541 25.89 -17.29 -8.40
C LYS A 541 24.80 -17.41 -7.33
N VAL A 542 24.36 -16.29 -6.75
CA VAL A 542 23.25 -16.27 -5.79
C VAL A 542 21.96 -16.78 -6.43
N GLN A 543 21.65 -16.36 -7.66
CA GLN A 543 20.46 -16.81 -8.36
C GLN A 543 20.45 -18.32 -8.58
N ILE A 544 21.59 -18.89 -8.97
CA ILE A 544 21.79 -20.35 -9.11
C ILE A 544 21.58 -21.04 -7.76
N ASN A 545 22.22 -20.54 -6.70
CA ASN A 545 22.09 -21.11 -5.36
C ASN A 545 20.64 -21.07 -4.87
N LEU A 546 19.94 -19.93 -5.02
CA LEU A 546 18.54 -19.78 -4.67
C LEU A 546 17.66 -20.75 -5.47
N ASN A 547 17.86 -20.87 -6.78
CA ASN A 547 17.10 -21.83 -7.59
C ASN A 547 17.25 -23.26 -7.05
N LYS A 548 18.48 -23.71 -6.79
CA LYS A 548 18.75 -25.04 -6.22
C LYS A 548 18.13 -25.24 -4.83
N ILE A 549 18.24 -24.25 -3.94
CA ILE A 549 17.65 -24.32 -2.59
C ILE A 549 16.12 -24.43 -2.68
N PHE A 550 15.47 -23.61 -3.50
CA PHE A 550 14.01 -23.63 -3.65
C PHE A 550 13.51 -24.92 -4.33
N GLU A 551 14.20 -25.40 -5.37
CA GLU A 551 13.89 -26.69 -6.01
C GLU A 551 14.03 -27.84 -5.02
N ARG A 552 15.12 -27.88 -4.25
CA ARG A 552 15.32 -28.91 -3.23
C ARG A 552 14.23 -28.88 -2.17
N ASN A 553 13.92 -27.70 -1.62
CA ASN A 553 12.99 -27.58 -0.51
C ASN A 553 11.53 -27.77 -0.94
N PHE A 554 11.20 -27.48 -2.20
CA PHE A 554 9.79 -27.33 -2.60
C PHE A 554 9.41 -27.85 -4.00
N SER A 555 10.29 -28.47 -4.77
CA SER A 555 9.97 -29.00 -6.11
C SER A 555 8.74 -29.91 -6.13
N TYR A 556 8.53 -30.70 -5.08
CA TYR A 556 7.35 -31.57 -4.94
C TYR A 556 6.01 -30.81 -4.86
N LYS A 557 6.03 -29.49 -4.62
CA LYS A 557 4.88 -28.58 -4.61
C LYS A 557 4.64 -27.91 -5.98
N VAL A 558 5.52 -28.12 -6.97
CA VAL A 558 5.47 -27.48 -8.30
C VAL A 558 5.07 -28.50 -9.38
N GLY A 559 4.17 -28.13 -10.28
CA GLY A 559 3.76 -28.96 -11.43
C GLY A 559 2.34 -28.65 -11.92
N SER A 560 1.96 -29.18 -13.08
CA SER A 560 0.68 -28.89 -13.75
C SER A 560 -0.57 -29.19 -12.89
N ASN A 561 -0.49 -30.20 -12.03
CA ASN A 561 -1.56 -30.63 -11.11
C ASN A 561 -1.21 -30.37 -9.63
N LYS A 562 -0.26 -29.47 -9.35
CA LYS A 562 0.17 -29.12 -7.99
C LYS A 562 -0.31 -27.73 -7.59
N LEU A 563 -0.07 -27.36 -6.33
CA LEU A 563 -0.46 -26.07 -5.78
C LEU A 563 0.16 -24.91 -6.55
N PHE A 564 1.45 -25.04 -6.89
CA PHE A 564 2.16 -24.05 -7.68
C PHE A 564 2.42 -24.60 -9.08
N LYS A 565 2.18 -23.81 -10.12
CA LYS A 565 2.48 -24.24 -11.50
C LYS A 565 3.97 -24.14 -11.80
N THR A 566 4.63 -23.10 -11.29
CA THR A 566 6.07 -22.85 -11.52
C THR A 566 6.83 -22.60 -10.21
N ILE A 567 8.16 -22.77 -10.24
CA ILE A 567 9.02 -22.44 -9.10
C ILE A 567 9.00 -20.93 -8.80
N LYS A 568 8.82 -20.11 -9.83
CA LYS A 568 8.73 -18.64 -9.72
C LYS A 568 7.48 -18.21 -8.94
N GLU A 569 6.35 -18.85 -9.22
CA GLU A 569 5.10 -18.66 -8.48
C GLU A 569 5.28 -19.01 -6.99
N LEU A 570 5.93 -20.13 -6.71
CA LEU A 570 6.26 -20.56 -5.35
C LEU A 570 7.16 -19.55 -4.63
N LYS A 571 8.24 -19.09 -5.28
CA LYS A 571 9.15 -18.06 -4.75
C LYS A 571 8.42 -16.75 -4.45
N THR A 572 7.47 -16.38 -5.29
CA THR A 572 6.64 -15.18 -5.10
C THR A 572 5.80 -15.31 -3.83
N VAL A 573 5.13 -16.46 -3.63
CA VAL A 573 4.36 -16.71 -2.40
C VAL A 573 5.27 -16.79 -1.17
N TRP A 574 6.43 -17.43 -1.30
CA TRP A 574 7.42 -17.49 -0.22
C TRP A 574 7.88 -16.10 0.22
N TRP A 575 8.18 -15.21 -0.74
CA TRP A 575 8.52 -13.81 -0.45
C TRP A 575 7.40 -13.15 0.34
N ILE A 576 6.17 -13.21 -0.15
CA ILE A 576 5.02 -12.54 0.50
C ILE A 576 4.83 -13.01 1.95
N LEU A 577 5.00 -14.31 2.22
CA LEU A 577 4.85 -14.89 3.56
C LEU A 577 5.97 -14.48 4.53
N ASN A 578 7.14 -14.08 4.03
CA ASN A 578 8.33 -13.84 4.85
C ASN A 578 8.87 -12.39 4.79
N ARG A 579 8.42 -11.57 3.83
CA ARG A 579 8.92 -10.19 3.57
C ARG A 579 8.86 -9.25 4.77
N ASN A 580 7.89 -9.44 5.68
CA ASN A 580 7.79 -8.63 6.90
C ASN A 580 9.01 -8.82 7.81
N LYS A 581 9.58 -10.03 7.87
CA LYS A 581 10.76 -10.33 8.68
C LYS A 581 12.04 -9.78 8.04
N ILE A 582 12.07 -9.74 6.71
CA ILE A 582 13.15 -9.11 5.92
C ILE A 582 13.11 -7.59 6.13
N TRP A 583 11.92 -6.99 6.17
CA TRP A 583 11.77 -5.58 6.54
C TRP A 583 12.16 -5.30 7.99
N GLU A 584 11.74 -6.15 8.91
CA GLU A 584 12.09 -6.02 10.33
C GLU A 584 13.60 -6.09 10.57
N SER A 585 14.30 -6.98 9.87
CA SER A 585 15.75 -7.08 9.95
C SER A 585 16.49 -5.87 9.38
N LEU A 586 16.00 -5.25 8.28
CA LEU A 586 16.52 -3.95 7.83
C LEU A 586 16.42 -2.88 8.93
N LYS A 587 15.31 -2.84 9.67
CA LYS A 587 15.14 -1.93 10.81
C LYS A 587 16.11 -2.25 11.95
N CYS A 588 16.31 -3.53 12.29
CA CYS A 588 17.33 -3.92 13.28
C CYS A 588 18.71 -3.35 12.90
N GLY A 589 19.07 -3.37 11.61
CA GLY A 589 20.32 -2.79 11.13
C GLY A 589 20.40 -1.27 11.30
N ILE A 590 19.29 -0.56 11.07
CA ILE A 590 19.17 0.89 11.31
C ILE A 590 19.35 1.19 12.79
N ASP A 591 18.64 0.46 13.66
CA ASP A 591 18.69 0.64 15.11
C ASP A 591 20.11 0.39 15.66
N GLU A 592 20.84 -0.57 15.10
CA GLU A 592 22.26 -0.79 15.42
C GLU A 592 23.19 0.34 14.98
N ALA A 593 22.85 1.03 13.88
CA ALA A 593 23.66 2.11 13.33
C ALA A 593 23.35 3.46 13.97
N ASP A 594 22.15 3.65 14.53
CA ASP A 594 21.65 4.95 14.97
C ASP A 594 20.95 4.91 16.33
N PRO A 595 21.66 5.30 17.40
CA PRO A 595 21.10 5.39 18.75
C PRO A 595 19.98 6.44 18.92
N ARG A 596 19.75 7.30 17.92
CA ARG A 596 18.72 8.37 17.98
C ARG A 596 17.29 7.83 17.86
N GLY A 597 17.11 6.56 17.45
CA GLY A 597 15.79 5.92 17.33
C GLY A 597 15.00 6.35 16.10
N ASN A 598 15.69 6.74 15.02
CA ASN A 598 15.05 7.00 13.73
C ASN A 598 14.48 5.71 13.15
N SER A 599 13.32 5.80 12.50
CA SER A 599 12.66 4.64 11.91
C SER A 599 12.20 4.92 10.49
N CYS A 600 12.25 3.89 9.64
CA CYS A 600 11.67 3.92 8.31
C CYS A 600 10.32 3.21 8.26
N GLU A 601 9.42 3.76 7.46
CA GLU A 601 8.21 3.06 7.01
C GLU A 601 8.46 2.36 5.68
N ARG A 602 7.77 1.22 5.50
CA ARG A 602 7.88 0.40 4.30
C ARG A 602 6.93 0.90 3.23
N ILE A 603 7.42 1.07 2.01
CA ILE A 603 6.64 1.50 0.86
C ILE A 603 6.22 0.27 0.04
N ASP A 604 5.10 -0.34 0.42
CA ASP A 604 4.60 -1.60 -0.19
C ASP A 604 4.35 -1.46 -1.69
N ASP A 605 3.93 -0.27 -2.14
CA ASP A 605 3.65 0.02 -3.55
C ASP A 605 4.84 -0.17 -4.50
N LEU A 606 6.07 -0.06 -3.99
CA LEU A 606 7.27 -0.32 -4.78
C LEU A 606 7.37 -1.78 -5.19
N GLU A 607 6.71 -2.71 -4.50
CA GLU A 607 6.71 -4.12 -4.86
C GLU A 607 6.03 -4.40 -6.21
N TYR A 608 5.10 -3.55 -6.66
CA TYR A 608 4.40 -3.74 -7.94
C TYR A 608 5.05 -3.04 -9.13
N VAL A 609 6.07 -2.21 -8.90
CA VAL A 609 6.77 -1.50 -9.97
C VAL A 609 7.85 -2.42 -10.55
N PRO A 610 7.94 -2.66 -11.87
CA PRO A 610 9.03 -3.49 -12.40
C PRO A 610 10.40 -2.85 -12.13
N GLN A 611 11.43 -3.67 -11.88
CA GLN A 611 12.73 -3.21 -11.36
C GLN A 611 13.39 -2.11 -12.21
N PHE A 612 13.32 -2.22 -13.55
CA PHE A 612 13.82 -1.18 -14.44
C PHE A 612 13.21 0.21 -14.15
N TYR A 613 11.88 0.29 -13.99
CA TYR A 613 11.21 1.56 -13.73
C TYR A 613 11.55 2.09 -12.33
N ARG A 614 11.72 1.21 -11.34
CA ARG A 614 12.22 1.61 -10.01
C ARG A 614 13.60 2.21 -10.09
N TRP A 615 14.57 1.50 -10.69
CA TRP A 615 15.94 2.00 -10.80
C TRP A 615 16.02 3.30 -11.60
N PHE A 616 15.17 3.48 -12.61
CA PHE A 616 15.15 4.74 -13.37
C PHE A 616 14.56 5.90 -12.56
N ALA A 617 13.52 5.67 -11.77
CA ALA A 617 13.03 6.67 -10.81
C ALA A 617 14.06 6.97 -9.71
N GLN A 618 14.73 5.94 -9.16
CA GLN A 618 15.84 6.09 -8.21
C GLN A 618 16.97 6.95 -8.80
N TRP A 619 17.31 6.73 -10.07
CA TRP A 619 18.30 7.54 -10.78
C TRP A 619 17.92 9.01 -10.77
N ALA A 620 16.67 9.35 -11.08
CA ALA A 620 16.21 10.74 -11.05
C ALA A 620 16.25 11.31 -9.63
N HIS A 621 15.78 10.56 -8.62
CA HIS A 621 15.82 10.99 -7.22
C HIS A 621 17.24 11.36 -6.77
N TYR A 622 18.21 10.47 -7.02
CA TYR A 622 19.61 10.74 -6.64
C TYR A 622 20.23 11.85 -7.50
N PHE A 623 19.91 11.92 -8.80
CA PHE A 623 20.39 12.99 -9.67
C PHE A 623 19.99 14.38 -9.16
N CYS A 624 18.74 14.57 -8.75
CA CYS A 624 18.26 15.89 -8.30
C CYS A 624 18.92 16.33 -7.00
N ARG A 625 19.14 15.40 -6.06
CA ARG A 625 19.87 15.72 -4.83
C ARG A 625 21.34 16.01 -5.09
N GLU A 626 22.02 15.12 -5.81
CA GLU A 626 23.43 15.32 -6.14
C GLU A 626 23.65 16.61 -6.94
N LYS A 627 22.69 17.00 -7.80
CA LYS A 627 22.71 18.28 -8.51
C LYS A 627 22.79 19.45 -7.55
N GLU A 628 21.93 19.50 -6.53
CA GLU A 628 21.92 20.58 -5.53
C GLU A 628 23.25 20.66 -4.79
N ASP A 629 23.80 19.52 -4.38
CA ASP A 629 25.12 19.45 -3.73
C ASP A 629 26.24 20.00 -4.64
N TRP A 630 26.20 19.66 -5.94
CA TRP A 630 27.17 20.17 -6.91
C TRP A 630 27.01 21.66 -7.17
N GLU A 631 25.76 22.15 -7.27
CA GLU A 631 25.47 23.57 -7.45
C GLU A 631 25.95 24.41 -6.26
N PHE A 632 25.76 23.89 -5.04
CA PHE A 632 26.26 24.47 -3.82
C PHE A 632 27.79 24.51 -3.78
N LYS A 633 28.46 23.35 -3.97
CA LYS A 633 29.93 23.25 -3.99
C LYS A 633 30.56 24.18 -5.02
N LEU A 634 29.94 24.27 -6.20
CA LEU A 634 30.40 25.14 -7.27
C LEU A 634 30.17 26.62 -6.93
N GLY A 635 29.03 26.97 -6.33
CA GLY A 635 28.77 28.33 -5.84
C GLY A 635 29.78 28.78 -4.78
N GLU A 636 30.07 27.91 -3.80
CA GLU A 636 30.97 28.21 -2.69
C GLU A 636 32.44 28.30 -3.13
N THR A 637 32.90 27.36 -3.97
CA THR A 637 34.33 27.24 -4.30
C THR A 637 34.75 28.08 -5.51
N CYS A 638 33.84 28.27 -6.47
CA CYS A 638 34.17 28.79 -7.79
C CYS A 638 33.68 30.22 -8.05
N ILE A 639 33.00 30.86 -7.12
CA ILE A 639 32.51 32.24 -7.27
C ILE A 639 33.04 33.10 -6.13
N ASP A 640 33.51 34.31 -6.42
CA ASP A 640 33.91 35.29 -5.40
C ASP A 640 32.71 36.11 -4.86
N THR A 641 32.95 36.91 -3.83
CA THR A 641 31.91 37.77 -3.21
C THR A 641 31.33 38.82 -4.16
N THR A 642 31.95 39.04 -5.33
CA THR A 642 31.48 39.96 -6.38
C THR A 642 30.77 39.24 -7.52
N GLY A 643 30.62 37.92 -7.45
CA GLY A 643 29.98 37.10 -8.48
C GLY A 643 30.89 36.69 -9.64
N LYS A 644 32.21 36.93 -9.56
CA LYS A 644 33.15 36.55 -10.62
C LYS A 644 33.65 35.12 -10.44
N SER A 645 33.86 34.44 -11.57
CA SER A 645 34.40 33.08 -11.57
C SER A 645 35.85 33.05 -11.09
N LEU A 646 36.13 32.14 -10.16
CA LEU A 646 37.45 31.80 -9.63
C LEU A 646 38.09 30.61 -10.35
N CYS A 647 37.63 30.25 -11.56
CA CYS A 647 38.03 29.05 -12.28
C CYS A 647 39.55 28.87 -12.40
N ASN A 648 40.33 29.95 -12.49
CA ASN A 648 41.79 29.84 -12.57
C ASN A 648 42.46 29.31 -11.29
N LYS A 649 41.78 29.30 -10.14
CA LYS A 649 42.27 28.70 -8.89
C LYS A 649 42.17 27.17 -8.96
N GLU A 650 43.23 26.51 -8.51
CA GLU A 650 43.33 25.04 -8.55
C GLU A 650 42.18 24.32 -7.84
N THR A 651 41.75 24.86 -6.69
CA THR A 651 40.60 24.34 -5.93
C THR A 651 39.31 24.34 -6.77
N CYS A 652 39.06 25.41 -7.51
CA CYS A 652 37.90 25.48 -8.39
C CYS A 652 38.05 24.57 -9.62
N LYS A 653 39.25 24.48 -10.22
CA LYS A 653 39.50 23.55 -11.34
C LYS A 653 39.18 22.10 -10.96
N ASN A 654 39.53 21.68 -9.75
CA ASN A 654 39.24 20.34 -9.25
C ASN A 654 37.72 20.12 -9.11
N VAL A 655 37.01 21.06 -8.48
CA VAL A 655 35.53 21.00 -8.37
C VAL A 655 34.86 20.97 -9.74
N CYS A 656 35.30 21.83 -10.67
CA CYS A 656 34.81 21.84 -12.04
C CYS A 656 35.09 20.52 -12.76
N THR A 657 36.26 19.92 -12.54
CA THR A 657 36.64 18.63 -13.14
C THR A 657 35.70 17.51 -12.67
N ASP A 658 35.49 17.41 -11.35
CA ASP A 658 34.63 16.35 -10.78
C ASP A 658 33.15 16.56 -11.10
N MET A 659 32.67 17.81 -11.09
CA MET A 659 31.30 18.10 -11.49
C MET A 659 31.08 17.76 -12.97
N ASN A 660 32.04 18.06 -13.85
CA ASN A 660 31.91 17.71 -15.26
C ASN A 660 31.85 16.18 -15.46
N TYR A 661 32.66 15.44 -14.72
CA TYR A 661 32.59 13.98 -14.70
C TYR A 661 31.22 13.47 -14.21
N TRP A 662 30.69 14.08 -13.14
CA TRP A 662 29.35 13.78 -12.65
C TRP A 662 28.27 14.04 -13.71
N ILE A 663 28.24 15.24 -14.32
CA ILE A 663 27.31 15.59 -15.42
C ILE A 663 27.40 14.57 -16.55
N TYR A 664 28.62 14.26 -16.99
CA TYR A 664 28.90 13.32 -18.08
C TYR A 664 28.32 11.93 -17.79
N SER A 665 28.62 11.37 -16.61
CA SER A 665 28.15 10.04 -16.22
C SER A 665 26.61 9.98 -16.12
N ARG A 666 25.98 11.02 -15.57
CA ARG A 666 24.52 11.11 -15.42
C ARG A 666 23.83 11.27 -16.77
N LYS A 667 24.39 12.07 -17.69
CA LYS A 667 23.89 12.25 -19.06
C LYS A 667 23.88 10.94 -19.85
N ILE A 668 24.93 10.14 -19.73
CA ILE A 668 25.00 8.81 -20.36
C ILE A 668 23.93 7.88 -19.78
N ALA A 669 23.85 7.78 -18.45
CA ALA A 669 22.88 6.92 -17.79
C ALA A 669 21.43 7.30 -18.12
N TYR A 670 21.13 8.61 -18.21
CA TYR A 670 19.84 9.12 -18.65
C TYR A 670 19.52 8.70 -20.09
N ASN A 671 20.44 8.91 -21.03
CA ASN A 671 20.21 8.60 -22.44
C ASN A 671 19.96 7.11 -22.68
N ILE A 672 20.75 6.24 -22.02
CA ILE A 672 20.61 4.78 -22.12
C ILE A 672 19.26 4.32 -21.58
N GLN A 673 18.91 4.74 -20.36
CA GLN A 673 17.65 4.36 -19.73
C GLN A 673 16.44 4.95 -20.46
N SER A 674 16.52 6.19 -20.95
CA SER A 674 15.47 6.83 -21.76
C SER A 674 15.20 6.03 -23.04
N SER A 675 16.26 5.59 -23.72
CA SER A 675 16.13 4.75 -24.91
C SER A 675 15.38 3.44 -24.60
N LYS A 676 15.75 2.76 -23.50
CA LYS A 676 15.03 1.55 -23.05
C LYS A 676 13.58 1.87 -22.69
N TYR A 677 13.35 2.95 -21.93
CA TYR A 677 12.03 3.39 -21.50
C TYR A 677 11.08 3.54 -22.68
N TYR A 678 11.48 4.24 -23.76
CA TYR A 678 10.61 4.39 -24.93
C TYR A 678 10.28 3.06 -25.62
N LYS A 679 11.20 2.08 -25.62
CA LYS A 679 10.95 0.73 -26.15
C LYS A 679 9.94 -0.05 -25.31
N VAL A 680 9.97 0.10 -23.97
CA VAL A 680 9.21 -0.77 -23.06
C VAL A 680 8.02 -0.10 -22.37
N ARG A 681 7.86 1.23 -22.41
CA ARG A 681 6.85 2.00 -21.67
C ARG A 681 5.40 1.51 -21.84
N ASN A 682 5.07 0.93 -22.99
CA ASN A 682 3.73 0.41 -23.27
C ASN A 682 3.38 -0.86 -22.46
N SER A 683 4.39 -1.54 -21.89
CA SER A 683 4.20 -2.76 -21.09
C SER A 683 3.82 -2.49 -19.63
N PHE A 684 3.90 -1.23 -19.17
CA PHE A 684 3.62 -0.85 -17.79
C PHE A 684 2.62 0.31 -17.74
N SER A 685 1.46 0.09 -17.12
CA SER A 685 0.34 1.04 -17.12
C SER A 685 0.72 2.42 -16.60
N ARG A 686 1.55 2.52 -15.54
CA ARG A 686 1.97 3.81 -14.97
C ARG A 686 2.95 4.59 -15.87
N ALA A 687 3.60 3.94 -16.85
CA ALA A 687 4.50 4.55 -17.83
C ALA A 687 3.88 4.73 -19.22
N LYS A 688 2.75 4.05 -19.48
CA LYS A 688 2.08 4.07 -20.78
C LYS A 688 1.71 5.49 -21.18
N ASP A 689 1.98 5.83 -22.44
CA ASP A 689 1.67 7.14 -23.05
C ASP A 689 2.35 8.35 -22.40
N LYS A 690 3.25 8.16 -21.43
CA LYS A 690 4.02 9.23 -20.79
C LYS A 690 5.38 9.42 -21.45
N ASP A 691 5.76 10.69 -21.58
CA ASP A 691 7.15 11.05 -21.86
C ASP A 691 8.06 10.71 -20.65
N VAL A 692 9.35 10.50 -20.90
CA VAL A 692 10.32 10.18 -19.85
C VAL A 692 10.39 11.26 -18.78
N SER A 693 10.33 12.55 -19.17
CA SER A 693 10.40 13.67 -18.22
C SER A 693 9.17 13.69 -17.30
N ILE A 694 7.99 13.39 -17.85
CA ILE A 694 6.74 13.27 -17.08
C ILE A 694 6.82 12.09 -16.13
N PHE A 695 7.24 10.92 -16.63
CA PHE A 695 7.38 9.72 -15.79
C PHE A 695 8.33 9.95 -14.62
N LEU A 696 9.51 10.52 -14.85
CA LEU A 696 10.46 10.78 -13.78
C LEU A 696 9.91 11.78 -12.76
N LYS A 697 9.27 12.88 -13.20
CA LYS A 697 8.63 13.86 -12.30
C LYS A 697 7.58 13.24 -11.38
N GLU A 698 6.67 12.46 -11.93
CA GLU A 698 5.57 11.85 -11.16
C GLU A 698 6.04 10.79 -10.17
N ASN A 699 7.23 10.20 -10.39
CA ASN A 699 7.78 9.14 -9.55
C ASN A 699 8.95 9.63 -8.67
N THR A 700 9.22 10.96 -8.64
CA THR A 700 10.28 11.54 -7.80
C THR A 700 9.87 12.91 -7.22
N ASN A 701 9.56 12.94 -5.93
CA ASN A 701 9.16 14.18 -5.24
C ASN A 701 10.27 15.26 -5.26
N SER A 702 11.53 14.84 -5.20
CA SER A 702 12.70 15.73 -5.22
C SER A 702 12.97 16.40 -6.58
N CYS A 703 12.23 16.04 -7.63
CA CYS A 703 12.49 16.53 -9.00
C CYS A 703 11.25 17.14 -9.65
N SER A 704 10.22 17.51 -8.88
CA SER A 704 8.93 17.97 -9.42
C SER A 704 9.06 19.14 -10.41
N ASN A 705 10.07 19.99 -10.20
CA ASN A 705 10.32 21.20 -11.00
C ASN A 705 11.31 21.00 -12.16
N ILE A 706 11.90 19.81 -12.33
CA ILE A 706 12.97 19.58 -13.30
C ILE A 706 12.42 19.04 -14.62
N ASP A 707 12.64 19.76 -15.72
CA ASP A 707 12.41 19.24 -17.06
C ASP A 707 13.64 18.46 -17.56
N PHE A 708 13.59 17.13 -17.47
CA PHE A 708 14.69 16.25 -17.89
C PHE A 708 15.02 16.34 -19.38
N THR A 709 14.13 16.90 -20.21
CA THR A 709 14.43 17.16 -21.63
C THR A 709 15.38 18.33 -21.84
N LYS A 710 15.48 19.24 -20.85
CA LYS A 710 16.28 20.48 -20.93
C LYS A 710 17.40 20.55 -19.91
N ILE A 711 17.31 19.77 -18.83
CA ILE A 711 18.20 19.88 -17.65
C ILE A 711 19.69 19.81 -17.99
N PHE A 712 20.10 18.93 -18.90
CA PHE A 712 21.51 18.83 -19.27
C PHE A 712 22.00 20.07 -20.03
N GLY A 713 21.13 20.73 -20.81
CA GLY A 713 21.47 22.00 -21.44
C GLY A 713 21.58 23.15 -20.43
N GLU A 714 20.75 23.14 -19.39
CA GLU A 714 20.83 24.11 -18.28
C GLU A 714 22.10 23.91 -17.45
N LEU A 715 22.43 22.67 -17.12
CA LEU A 715 23.68 22.30 -16.45
C LEU A 715 24.90 22.68 -17.29
N ASP A 716 24.89 22.41 -18.60
CA ASP A 716 25.97 22.77 -19.52
C ASP A 716 26.17 24.30 -19.56
N ARG A 717 25.09 25.11 -19.49
CA ARG A 717 25.17 26.57 -19.44
C ARG A 717 25.74 27.07 -18.12
N MET A 718 25.20 26.62 -17.00
CA MET A 718 25.68 26.98 -15.66
C MET A 718 27.16 26.60 -15.48
N PHE A 719 27.54 25.41 -15.95
CA PHE A 719 28.92 24.95 -15.90
C PHE A 719 29.84 25.90 -16.69
N LYS A 720 29.47 26.33 -17.89
CA LYS A 720 30.27 27.29 -18.68
C LYS A 720 30.42 28.65 -18.00
N GLU A 721 29.38 29.14 -17.34
CA GLU A 721 29.41 30.42 -16.62
C GLU A 721 30.35 30.38 -15.41
N LYS A 722 30.31 29.30 -14.63
CA LYS A 722 31.09 29.17 -13.39
C LYS A 722 32.49 28.57 -13.61
N CYS A 723 32.68 27.75 -14.65
CA CYS A 723 33.93 27.08 -15.01
C CYS A 723 34.46 27.45 -16.42
N PRO A 724 34.58 28.75 -16.79
CA PRO A 724 34.96 29.16 -18.15
C PRO A 724 36.39 28.78 -18.55
N CYS A 725 37.26 28.45 -17.59
CA CYS A 725 38.65 28.06 -17.83
C CYS A 725 38.83 26.58 -18.21
N ILE A 726 37.77 25.78 -18.16
CA ILE A 726 37.82 24.34 -18.46
C ILE A 726 37.48 24.09 -19.93
N ASP A 727 38.37 23.37 -20.63
CA ASP A 727 38.07 22.83 -21.96
C ASP A 727 37.18 21.57 -21.83
N ILE A 728 35.88 21.77 -22.04
CA ILE A 728 34.88 20.70 -21.95
C ILE A 728 35.17 19.56 -22.93
N LYS A 729 35.62 19.84 -24.15
CA LYS A 729 35.87 18.80 -25.17
C LYS A 729 37.05 17.91 -24.78
N ALA A 730 38.11 18.52 -24.25
CA ALA A 730 39.25 17.76 -23.74
C ALA A 730 38.85 16.91 -22.53
N LEU A 731 37.96 17.42 -21.68
CA LEU A 731 37.53 16.74 -20.46
C LEU A 731 36.55 15.59 -20.72
N GLU A 732 35.66 15.71 -21.70
CA GLU A 732 34.75 14.62 -22.11
C GLU A 732 35.51 13.34 -22.49
N LYS A 733 36.65 13.45 -23.18
CA LYS A 733 37.50 12.30 -23.51
C LYS A 733 38.09 11.65 -22.25
N LYS A 734 38.60 12.45 -21.32
CA LYS A 734 39.13 11.96 -20.04
C LYS A 734 38.03 11.31 -19.19
N ASN A 735 36.83 11.87 -19.20
CA ASN A 735 35.68 11.33 -18.48
C ASN A 735 35.24 9.97 -19.04
N ALA A 736 35.28 9.79 -20.37
CA ALA A 736 35.02 8.51 -21.00
C ALA A 736 36.01 7.44 -20.52
N GLU A 737 37.31 7.77 -20.51
CA GLU A 737 38.38 6.89 -20.02
C GLU A 737 38.23 6.59 -18.52
N ARG A 738 37.95 7.61 -17.70
CA ARG A 738 37.71 7.45 -16.25
C ARG A 738 36.49 6.56 -15.98
N LEU A 739 35.38 6.79 -16.67
CA LEU A 739 34.15 5.98 -16.51
C LEU A 739 34.37 4.52 -16.92
N TYR A 740 35.15 4.28 -17.98
CA TYR A 740 35.55 2.94 -18.39
C TYR A 740 36.42 2.26 -17.33
N LEU A 741 37.44 2.95 -16.79
CA LEU A 741 38.29 2.40 -15.74
C LEU A 741 37.50 2.10 -14.44
N GLU A 742 36.67 3.03 -13.98
CA GLU A 742 35.86 2.86 -12.76
C GLU A 742 34.83 1.72 -12.88
N ALA A 743 34.33 1.44 -14.09
CA ALA A 743 33.50 0.26 -14.33
C ALA A 743 34.29 -1.05 -14.15
N ASN A 744 35.60 -1.06 -14.43
CA ASN A 744 36.46 -2.25 -14.47
C ASN A 744 37.34 -2.44 -13.21
N ILE A 745 37.52 -1.43 -12.37
CA ILE A 745 38.34 -1.51 -11.13
C ILE A 745 37.74 -2.48 -10.08
N GLY A 746 36.48 -2.89 -10.24
CA GLY A 746 35.81 -3.84 -9.34
C GLY A 746 36.32 -5.29 -9.41
N GLU A 747 37.02 -5.70 -10.46
CA GLU A 747 37.41 -7.11 -10.68
C GLU A 747 38.85 -7.42 -10.23
N GLY A 748 39.77 -6.46 -10.31
CA GLY A 748 41.20 -6.67 -9.99
C GLY A 748 41.53 -6.86 -8.50
N ARG A 749 40.55 -6.77 -7.59
CA ARG A 749 40.72 -7.08 -6.14
C ARG A 749 39.88 -8.29 -5.68
N TYR A 750 39.26 -9.00 -6.63
CA TYR A 750 38.39 -10.17 -6.39
C TYR A 750 38.94 -11.43 -7.07
N ILE A 751 40.26 -11.54 -7.20
CA ILE A 751 40.90 -12.85 -7.27
C ILE A 751 41.04 -13.29 -5.81
N ASP A 752 40.07 -14.05 -5.31
CA ASP A 752 40.30 -14.87 -4.12
C ASP A 752 41.27 -15.97 -4.59
N ASP A 753 42.47 -16.03 -4.00
CA ASP A 753 43.52 -17.03 -4.29
C ASP A 753 43.12 -18.50 -3.93
N ASP A 754 41.84 -18.78 -3.71
CA ASP A 754 41.33 -20.06 -3.22
C ASP A 754 40.32 -20.73 -4.19
N ASP A 755 40.31 -20.37 -5.48
CA ASP A 755 39.59 -21.16 -6.50
C ASP A 755 40.42 -22.43 -6.81
N GLU A 756 40.44 -23.40 -5.88
CA GLU A 756 40.76 -24.80 -6.20
C GLU A 756 39.75 -25.31 -7.24
N GLU A 757 40.28 -26.05 -8.22
CA GLU A 757 39.65 -26.57 -9.43
C GLU A 757 38.24 -27.15 -9.23
N ASP A 758 37.20 -26.32 -9.36
CA ASP A 758 35.85 -26.80 -9.68
C ASP A 758 35.60 -26.55 -11.19
N GLU A 759 35.70 -27.61 -11.99
CA GLU A 759 35.43 -27.62 -13.44
C GLU A 759 34.20 -26.77 -13.81
N GLU A 760 34.39 -25.85 -14.78
CA GLU A 760 33.31 -25.12 -15.42
C GLU A 760 32.21 -26.09 -15.92
N PRO A 761 30.97 -26.01 -15.42
CA PRO A 761 29.89 -26.76 -16.03
C PRO A 761 29.52 -26.09 -17.35
N GLN A 762 29.55 -26.88 -18.43
CA GLN A 762 29.05 -26.54 -19.77
C GLN A 762 27.56 -26.10 -19.84
N GLU A 763 26.88 -25.89 -18.70
CA GLU A 763 25.51 -25.39 -18.62
C GLU A 763 25.35 -23.88 -18.84
N TYR A 764 26.45 -23.11 -18.85
CA TYR A 764 26.43 -21.65 -19.03
C TYR A 764 25.80 -21.19 -20.37
N GLN A 765 25.77 -22.04 -21.41
CA GLN A 765 25.14 -21.69 -22.69
C GLN A 765 23.66 -22.08 -22.81
N ASN A 766 23.16 -22.99 -21.97
CA ASN A 766 21.80 -23.53 -22.15
C ASN A 766 20.71 -22.76 -21.40
N TYR A 767 21.05 -21.95 -20.39
CA TYR A 767 20.07 -21.12 -19.66
C TYR A 767 19.71 -19.81 -20.36
N VAL A 768 20.52 -19.31 -21.30
CA VAL A 768 20.24 -18.07 -22.05
C VAL A 768 19.17 -18.28 -23.14
N ASN A 769 18.91 -19.54 -23.56
CA ASN A 769 18.06 -19.84 -24.71
C ASN A 769 16.60 -20.21 -24.40
N VAL A 770 16.14 -20.18 -23.14
CA VAL A 770 14.75 -20.59 -22.80
C VAL A 770 13.76 -19.41 -22.79
N THR A 771 14.20 -18.17 -23.00
CA THR A 771 13.31 -16.97 -22.98
C THR A 771 12.98 -16.34 -24.34
N SER A 772 13.33 -16.95 -25.47
CA SER A 772 12.88 -16.48 -26.79
C SER A 772 11.86 -17.42 -27.41
N GLY A 773 10.59 -17.26 -27.04
CA GLY A 773 9.50 -17.90 -27.77
C GLY A 773 9.30 -17.26 -29.15
N ASN A 774 9.54 -18.08 -30.18
CA ASN A 774 9.08 -18.03 -31.57
C ASN A 774 8.49 -16.71 -32.08
N ILE A 775 9.23 -16.06 -32.99
CA ILE A 775 8.67 -15.15 -33.99
C ILE A 775 8.80 -15.85 -35.34
N ASP A 776 7.65 -16.15 -35.94
CA ASP A 776 7.52 -16.56 -37.33
C ASP A 776 8.12 -15.49 -38.25
N THR A 777 9.31 -15.74 -38.79
CA THR A 777 9.79 -15.00 -39.96
C THR A 777 9.44 -15.77 -41.22
N LYS A 778 8.42 -15.28 -41.92
CA LYS A 778 8.11 -15.65 -43.30
C LYS A 778 9.37 -15.55 -44.16
N SER A 779 9.69 -16.68 -44.77
CA SER A 779 10.56 -16.85 -45.92
C SER A 779 10.34 -15.75 -46.98
N ASN A 780 11.42 -15.04 -47.31
CA ASN A 780 11.64 -14.56 -48.66
C ASN A 780 13.05 -14.99 -49.09
N THR A 781 13.06 -15.97 -49.97
CA THR A 781 14.19 -16.43 -50.78
C THR A 781 14.71 -15.30 -51.66
N LYS A 782 16.04 -15.11 -51.67
CA LYS A 782 16.83 -14.88 -52.88
C LYS A 782 18.33 -15.08 -52.61
N GLU A 783 18.81 -16.15 -53.23
CA GLU A 783 20.14 -16.45 -53.77
C GLU A 783 21.32 -15.52 -53.41
N MET A 784 22.44 -16.10 -52.95
CA MET A 784 23.60 -16.30 -53.83
C MET A 784 24.69 -17.19 -53.19
N VAL A 785 24.91 -18.32 -53.87
CA VAL A 785 26.19 -18.92 -54.26
C VAL A 785 27.23 -19.29 -53.18
N LYS A 786 27.33 -20.62 -53.05
CA LYS A 786 28.47 -21.45 -52.61
C LYS A 786 29.85 -20.84 -52.91
N ASN A 787 30.74 -20.88 -51.92
CA ASN A 787 32.08 -21.40 -52.15
C ASN A 787 32.48 -22.35 -51.02
N LYS A 788 32.73 -23.61 -51.42
CA LYS A 788 33.37 -24.63 -50.61
C LYS A 788 34.86 -24.33 -50.60
N ASP A 789 35.50 -24.39 -49.44
CA ASP A 789 36.80 -25.03 -49.35
C ASP A 789 36.95 -25.73 -48.01
N GLN A 790 37.26 -27.01 -48.13
CA GLN A 790 37.54 -27.95 -47.06
C GLN A 790 38.94 -27.68 -46.50
N LYS A 791 39.11 -27.85 -45.19
CA LYS A 791 40.28 -28.55 -44.63
C LYS A 791 39.95 -29.09 -43.24
N GLN A 792 39.74 -30.40 -43.21
CA GLN A 792 39.84 -31.23 -42.02
C GLN A 792 41.30 -31.25 -41.56
N HIS A 793 41.55 -31.17 -40.25
CA HIS A 793 42.72 -31.83 -39.66
C HIS A 793 42.32 -32.57 -38.39
N GLN A 794 42.65 -33.86 -38.41
CA GLN A 794 42.44 -34.85 -37.37
C GLN A 794 43.42 -34.66 -36.21
N THR A 795 42.90 -34.94 -35.01
CA THR A 795 43.62 -35.28 -33.78
C THR A 795 44.29 -36.65 -33.86
N LYS A 796 45.53 -36.74 -33.34
CA LYS A 796 46.23 -37.86 -32.65
C LYS A 796 47.64 -37.32 -32.37
N GLY A 797 48.12 -37.17 -31.14
CA GLY A 797 48.21 -38.14 -30.05
C GLY A 797 49.71 -38.36 -29.83
N ALA A 798 50.29 -37.79 -28.77
CA ALA A 798 51.70 -37.98 -28.44
C ALA A 798 51.88 -38.15 -26.92
N THR A 799 52.53 -39.26 -26.62
CA THR A 799 52.96 -39.89 -25.38
C THR A 799 53.77 -39.00 -24.44
N GLN A 800 53.50 -39.16 -23.14
CA GLN A 800 54.38 -38.80 -22.01
C GLN A 800 55.68 -39.61 -22.06
N SER A 801 56.81 -38.92 -21.87
CA SER A 801 58.05 -39.51 -21.36
C SER A 801 58.50 -38.72 -20.14
N SER A 802 58.44 -39.38 -19.00
CA SER A 802 59.00 -38.94 -17.73
C SER A 802 60.51 -39.20 -17.71
N GLU A 803 61.31 -38.20 -17.39
CA GLU A 803 62.62 -38.43 -16.78
C GLU A 803 62.94 -37.34 -15.76
N SER A 804 63.23 -37.83 -14.56
CA SER A 804 63.55 -37.14 -13.33
C SER A 804 64.93 -36.50 -13.34
N LEU A 805 65.12 -35.39 -12.62
CA LEU A 805 66.31 -35.21 -11.78
C LEU A 805 66.02 -34.18 -10.68
N ALA A 806 66.16 -34.67 -9.45
CA ALA A 806 66.08 -33.92 -8.20
C ALA A 806 67.44 -33.29 -7.86
N LEU A 807 67.41 -32.15 -7.15
CA LEU A 807 68.00 -31.96 -5.81
C LEU A 807 68.28 -30.46 -5.54
N ARG A 808 67.73 -29.99 -4.40
CA ARG A 808 68.30 -29.14 -3.33
C ARG A 808 69.15 -27.92 -3.76
N ASP A 809 68.93 -26.72 -3.22
CA ASP A 809 68.69 -26.35 -1.81
C ASP A 809 67.54 -25.36 -1.60
#